data_AF-A0A3A9V791-F1
#
_entry.id   AF-A0A3A9V791-F1
#
_cell.length_a   1.000
_cell.length_b   1.000
_cell.length_c   1.000
_cell.angle_alpha   90.00
_cell.angle_beta   90.00
_cell.angle_gamma   90.00
#
_symmetry.space_group_name_H-M   'P 1'
#
loop_
_entity.id
_entity.type
_entity.pdbx_description
1 polymer ?
#
loop_
_entity_poly.entity_id
_entity_poly.type
_entity_poly.pdbx_seq_one_letter_code
_entity_poly.pdbx_strand_id
1 'polypeptide(L)'
;MNHILVSKLNILGVALMLFFSNSVFATLVSNIEEFNQTVETAKPGDTITLANGEWANVELVFKGEGTERKPITLKAQTPGEVIITGQSNLSLSGKYLVVDGLVFTRGYTPTGEVIAFKTSPTELASYSRLTNVVIDDFSHPERELSDLWLAIYGKHNRIDHNSFINKRNRGVTVAVRMNSKESRENHHVIEYNYFGPRQVLGANGGETLRIGTSHFSREYANTLVQYNYFDRTSGEHEIISNKSSGNTFLGNVFYEAQGTLTMRHGHYTRVENNYFIGNRKPNTGGIRIINEHQTVKNNYLYGLTGRRFRGALVIMNGVPNSPPNRYDPVIESVMNNNIVIDSDYIQLGAGADEERSAPPKSSEMQNNIILGKYNDTPITVFDDVSGINFKGNVLTQTSENPIGKGFTKAPYKVTKNEYGLMTPEQSLIDDIEFGEIKLPVTKDEVGAPYYDKKESRVAFGSGKDIMVSPGIDTLANALENSMPGDTLVLENGGEYLLTRFANINHPVTVMAKQGAKPVIRSEKPSFIVIRNGGALNLNNLWFDGAASPDYKGNSIIRTSRSSMNINYSLLVDNVKVTDLNINGYFYFFKAYPGTFADEIVIANSDMSNITGAILSLNKETEDLGVYSVENLTIEGNTFTDVKEEVVTVYRGGFDESTFGPMVTVKGNRLKNVGKGKTHRTGASMYFHGVQNLHIDDTTITDSAPISLYLTNGEPITVIENVSHINTPKIKANNTEYNVDNVSYQKSQ
;
A
#
# COMPACT_ATOMS: atom_id res chain seq x y z
N MET A 1 107.43 14.63 -22.92
CA MET A 1 107.04 15.96 -23.40
C MET A 1 105.58 15.93 -23.82
N ASN A 2 104.84 16.99 -23.53
CA ASN A 2 103.53 17.40 -24.09
C ASN A 2 102.24 16.98 -23.35
N HIS A 3 101.87 17.83 -22.38
CA HIS A 3 100.69 18.73 -22.34
C HIS A 3 99.24 18.25 -22.67
N ILE A 4 98.38 18.37 -21.62
CA ILE A 4 97.17 19.24 -21.49
C ILE A 4 95.77 18.77 -21.95
N LEU A 5 94.88 18.71 -20.93
CA LEU A 5 93.46 19.08 -20.69
C LEU A 5 92.23 18.59 -21.53
N VAL A 6 91.32 17.90 -20.80
CA VAL A 6 89.93 18.25 -20.35
C VAL A 6 88.87 18.80 -21.34
N SER A 7 87.69 18.13 -21.43
CA SER A 7 86.34 18.65 -21.03
C SER A 7 85.18 17.70 -21.40
N LYS A 8 83.95 18.04 -20.99
CA LYS A 8 82.83 17.22 -20.48
C LYS A 8 81.61 17.06 -21.45
N LEU A 9 80.92 15.92 -21.31
CA LEU A 9 79.45 15.68 -21.25
C LEU A 9 78.51 16.06 -22.42
N ASN A 10 77.70 15.10 -22.91
CA ASN A 10 76.23 15.19 -22.89
C ASN A 10 75.50 13.87 -23.20
N ILE A 11 74.43 13.66 -22.44
CA ILE A 11 73.48 12.54 -22.38
C ILE A 11 72.37 12.76 -23.42
N LEU A 12 71.95 11.71 -24.14
CA LEU A 12 70.62 11.67 -24.75
C LEU A 12 70.12 10.21 -24.85
N GLY A 13 69.34 9.79 -23.85
CA GLY A 13 68.52 8.58 -23.90
C GLY A 13 67.08 8.98 -24.19
N VAL A 14 66.57 8.63 -25.37
CA VAL A 14 65.17 8.85 -25.77
C VAL A 14 64.32 7.73 -25.20
N ALA A 15 63.45 8.05 -24.24
CA ALA A 15 62.38 7.18 -23.77
C ALA A 15 61.14 7.37 -24.66
N LEU A 16 60.79 6.34 -25.41
CA LEU A 16 59.60 6.29 -26.26
C LEU A 16 58.38 5.99 -25.37
N MET A 17 57.61 7.01 -24.99
CA MET A 17 56.28 6.82 -24.39
C MET A 17 55.27 6.44 -25.48
N LEU A 18 54.94 5.15 -25.56
CA LEU A 18 53.77 4.65 -26.29
C LEU A 18 52.50 5.06 -25.52
N PHE A 19 51.83 6.11 -26.00
CA PHE A 19 50.45 6.40 -25.62
C PHE A 19 49.53 5.36 -26.27
N PHE A 20 49.15 4.31 -25.54
CA PHE A 20 48.00 3.50 -25.92
C PHE A 20 46.73 4.32 -25.65
N SER A 21 46.13 4.85 -26.72
CA SER A 21 44.76 5.34 -26.70
C SER A 21 43.83 4.14 -26.47
N ASN A 22 43.33 3.99 -25.25
CA ASN A 22 42.24 3.07 -24.96
C ASN A 22 40.97 3.59 -25.66
N SER A 23 40.64 3.01 -26.81
CA SER A 23 39.38 3.27 -27.50
C SER A 23 38.21 2.86 -26.61
N VAL A 24 37.29 3.79 -26.36
CA VAL A 24 36.00 3.52 -25.71
C VAL A 24 35.11 2.81 -26.73
N PHE A 25 34.71 1.57 -26.47
CA PHE A 25 33.80 0.82 -27.35
C PHE A 25 32.38 0.86 -26.80
N ALA A 26 31.46 1.39 -27.62
CA ALA A 26 30.04 1.19 -27.43
C ALA A 26 29.61 0.00 -28.31
N THR A 27 29.16 -1.09 -27.70
CA THR A 27 28.71 -2.29 -28.39
C THR A 27 27.19 -2.37 -28.32
N LEU A 28 26.53 -2.28 -29.47
CA LEU A 28 25.10 -2.53 -29.60
C LEU A 28 24.86 -4.04 -29.59
N VAL A 29 23.96 -4.52 -28.74
CA VAL A 29 23.54 -5.93 -28.66
C VAL A 29 22.04 -6.02 -28.87
N SER A 30 21.60 -7.03 -29.62
CA SER A 30 20.21 -7.18 -30.07
C SER A 30 19.50 -8.41 -29.51
N ASN A 31 20.22 -9.26 -28.78
CA ASN A 31 19.70 -10.48 -28.15
C ASN A 31 20.53 -10.86 -26.91
N ILE A 32 20.07 -11.88 -26.18
CA ILE A 32 20.69 -12.31 -24.92
C ILE A 32 22.07 -12.95 -25.15
N GLU A 33 22.28 -13.63 -26.27
CA GLU A 33 23.56 -14.24 -26.62
C GLU A 33 24.65 -13.18 -26.83
N GLU A 34 24.37 -12.14 -27.60
CA GLU A 34 25.25 -10.99 -27.83
C GLU A 34 25.52 -10.22 -26.54
N PHE A 35 24.50 -10.03 -25.70
CA PHE A 35 24.65 -9.42 -24.38
C PHE A 35 25.64 -10.22 -23.53
N ASN A 36 25.45 -11.53 -23.39
CA ASN A 36 26.30 -12.39 -22.57
C ASN A 36 27.77 -12.37 -23.05
N GLN A 37 28.00 -12.50 -24.36
CA GLN A 37 29.35 -12.44 -24.94
C GLN A 37 30.03 -11.08 -24.71
N THR A 38 29.25 -10.00 -24.79
CA THR A 38 29.78 -8.65 -24.56
C THR A 38 30.13 -8.44 -23.09
N VAL A 39 29.30 -8.91 -22.15
CA VAL A 39 29.56 -8.82 -20.70
C VAL A 39 30.86 -9.56 -20.34
N GLU A 40 31.09 -10.76 -20.89
CA GLU A 40 32.31 -11.55 -20.60
C GLU A 40 33.62 -10.85 -20.96
N THR A 41 33.59 -9.94 -21.94
CA THR A 41 34.77 -9.26 -22.47
C THR A 41 34.86 -7.78 -22.13
N ALA A 42 33.88 -7.24 -21.39
CA ALA A 42 33.77 -5.84 -21.06
C ALA A 42 34.92 -5.35 -20.17
N LYS A 43 35.44 -4.16 -20.48
CA LYS A 43 36.55 -3.51 -19.79
C LYS A 43 36.13 -2.14 -19.22
N PRO A 44 36.88 -1.59 -18.24
CA PRO A 44 36.61 -0.26 -17.69
C PRO A 44 36.42 0.81 -18.78
N GLY A 45 35.23 1.40 -18.83
CA GLY A 45 34.85 2.45 -19.78
C GLY A 45 33.99 1.97 -20.94
N ASP A 46 33.82 0.66 -21.13
CA ASP A 46 32.98 0.11 -22.18
C ASP A 46 31.49 0.37 -21.91
N THR A 47 30.72 0.47 -22.99
CA THR A 47 29.25 0.65 -22.94
C THR A 47 28.56 -0.46 -23.72
N ILE A 48 27.76 -1.26 -23.03
CA ILE A 48 26.86 -2.26 -23.60
C ILE A 48 25.50 -1.59 -23.81
N THR A 49 25.09 -1.45 -25.07
CA THR A 49 23.83 -0.80 -25.43
C THR A 49 22.83 -1.85 -25.89
N LEU A 50 21.72 -2.02 -25.16
CA LEU A 50 20.62 -2.87 -25.60
C LEU A 50 19.85 -2.19 -26.72
N ALA A 51 19.65 -2.88 -27.84
CA ALA A 51 18.86 -2.38 -28.96
C ALA A 51 17.39 -2.14 -28.57
N ASN A 52 16.78 -1.12 -29.16
CA ASN A 52 15.35 -0.83 -29.00
C ASN A 52 14.50 -2.06 -29.36
N GLY A 53 13.41 -2.28 -28.62
CA GLY A 53 12.52 -3.39 -28.82
C GLY A 53 12.16 -4.11 -27.52
N GLU A 54 11.43 -5.21 -27.69
CA GLU A 54 11.00 -6.07 -26.60
C GLU A 54 12.04 -7.17 -26.33
N TRP A 55 12.47 -7.27 -25.07
CA TRP A 55 13.34 -8.32 -24.54
C TRP A 55 12.51 -9.21 -23.61
N ALA A 56 11.89 -10.24 -24.18
CA ALA A 56 10.97 -11.11 -23.46
C ALA A 56 11.69 -12.33 -22.86
N ASN A 57 11.37 -12.66 -21.61
CA ASN A 57 11.88 -13.83 -20.89
C ASN A 57 13.42 -13.90 -20.83
N VAL A 58 14.06 -12.79 -20.45
CA VAL A 58 15.52 -12.65 -20.36
C VAL A 58 15.98 -12.48 -18.92
N GLU A 59 17.00 -13.23 -18.53
CA GLU A 59 17.69 -13.08 -17.26
C GLU A 59 19.06 -12.42 -17.51
N LEU A 60 19.12 -11.10 -17.34
CA LEU A 60 20.33 -10.32 -17.62
C LEU A 60 21.32 -10.44 -16.46
N VAL A 61 22.51 -10.99 -16.71
CA VAL A 61 23.60 -11.07 -15.72
C VAL A 61 24.70 -10.09 -16.11
N PHE A 62 24.74 -8.93 -15.45
CA PHE A 62 25.72 -7.87 -15.70
C PHE A 62 26.87 -7.90 -14.70
N LYS A 63 27.96 -8.59 -15.05
CA LYS A 63 29.15 -8.72 -14.22
C LYS A 63 30.32 -7.93 -14.80
N GLY A 64 31.03 -7.19 -13.97
CA GLY A 64 32.23 -6.48 -14.43
C GLY A 64 32.92 -5.66 -13.35
N GLU A 65 34.18 -5.30 -13.61
CA GLU A 65 35.00 -4.47 -12.74
C GLU A 65 35.41 -3.22 -13.51
N GLY A 66 34.64 -2.15 -13.37
CA GLY A 66 34.99 -0.82 -13.85
C GLY A 66 35.96 -0.10 -12.93
N THR A 67 36.15 1.19 -13.16
CA THR A 67 36.85 2.09 -12.23
C THR A 67 36.03 3.36 -12.03
N GLU A 68 36.29 4.11 -10.96
CA GLU A 68 35.61 5.37 -10.66
C GLU A 68 35.53 6.33 -11.86
N ARG A 69 36.61 6.41 -12.65
CA ARG A 69 36.69 7.29 -13.84
C ARG A 69 36.22 6.64 -15.13
N LYS A 70 36.09 5.31 -15.14
CA LYS A 70 35.72 4.52 -16.32
C LYS A 70 34.80 3.37 -15.88
N PRO A 71 33.55 3.67 -15.52
CA PRO A 71 32.59 2.63 -15.19
C PRO A 71 32.28 1.79 -16.43
N ILE A 72 31.78 0.57 -16.22
CA ILE A 72 31.18 -0.22 -17.30
C ILE A 72 29.69 0.08 -17.30
N THR A 73 29.14 0.44 -18.45
CA THR A 73 27.74 0.90 -18.55
C THR A 73 26.89 -0.09 -19.34
N LEU A 74 25.78 -0.54 -18.77
CA LEU A 74 24.67 -1.18 -19.46
C LEU A 74 23.57 -0.13 -19.66
N LYS A 75 23.19 0.15 -20.90
CA LYS A 75 22.14 1.15 -21.17
C LYS A 75 21.17 0.75 -22.26
N ALA A 76 19.97 1.32 -22.23
CA ALA A 76 19.08 1.33 -23.37
C ALA A 76 19.68 2.14 -24.53
N GLN A 77 19.44 1.70 -25.77
CA GLN A 77 19.74 2.51 -26.97
C GLN A 77 18.96 3.82 -26.93
N THR A 78 17.63 3.74 -26.73
CA THR A 78 16.75 4.88 -26.48
C THR A 78 15.98 4.63 -25.17
N PRO A 79 16.16 5.47 -24.13
CA PRO A 79 15.40 5.31 -22.89
C PRO A 79 13.90 5.31 -23.15
N GLY A 80 13.20 4.30 -22.62
CA GLY A 80 11.77 4.10 -22.88
C GLY A 80 11.43 3.20 -24.08
N GLU A 81 12.42 2.81 -24.90
CA GLU A 81 12.19 1.91 -26.05
C GLU A 81 12.82 0.52 -25.89
N VAL A 82 13.58 0.27 -24.81
CA VAL A 82 14.05 -1.07 -24.43
C VAL A 82 13.13 -1.61 -23.35
N ILE A 83 12.21 -2.49 -23.74
CA ILE A 83 11.15 -3.00 -22.89
C ILE A 83 11.42 -4.46 -22.52
N ILE A 84 11.70 -4.70 -21.24
CA ILE A 84 11.92 -6.02 -20.66
C ILE A 84 10.57 -6.59 -20.19
N THR A 85 10.16 -7.74 -20.74
CA THR A 85 8.83 -8.34 -20.52
C THR A 85 8.88 -9.83 -20.16
N GLY A 86 7.74 -10.44 -19.84
CA GLY A 86 7.67 -11.86 -19.51
C GLY A 86 8.39 -12.20 -18.21
N GLN A 87 8.95 -13.41 -18.13
CA GLN A 87 9.73 -13.85 -16.98
C GLN A 87 11.18 -13.37 -17.08
N SER A 88 11.43 -12.13 -16.63
CA SER A 88 12.73 -11.48 -16.81
C SER A 88 13.27 -10.86 -15.51
N ASN A 89 14.59 -10.70 -15.43
CA ASN A 89 15.26 -10.04 -14.31
C ASN A 89 16.62 -9.44 -14.73
N LEU A 90 17.25 -8.73 -13.80
CA LEU A 90 18.61 -8.22 -13.91
C LEU A 90 19.39 -8.47 -12.61
N SER A 91 20.53 -9.14 -12.71
CA SER A 91 21.48 -9.31 -11.61
C SER A 91 22.81 -8.64 -11.97
N LEU A 92 23.41 -7.91 -11.03
CA LEU A 92 24.72 -7.28 -11.22
C LEU A 92 25.70 -7.54 -10.07
N SER A 93 26.98 -7.72 -10.40
CA SER A 93 28.06 -7.90 -9.42
C SER A 93 29.40 -7.38 -9.93
N GLY A 94 30.27 -6.98 -9.00
CA GLY A 94 31.55 -6.32 -9.27
C GLY A 94 31.56 -4.86 -8.81
N LYS A 95 32.27 -3.98 -9.49
CA LYS A 95 32.43 -2.57 -9.07
C LYS A 95 32.29 -1.58 -10.21
N TYR A 96 31.83 -0.38 -9.87
CA TYR A 96 31.70 0.74 -10.79
C TYR A 96 30.91 0.38 -12.05
N LEU A 97 29.75 -0.22 -11.84
CA LEU A 97 28.78 -0.55 -12.88
C LEU A 97 27.69 0.51 -12.96
N VAL A 98 27.18 0.80 -14.15
CA VAL A 98 26.03 1.71 -14.34
C VAL A 98 24.97 0.99 -15.16
N VAL A 99 23.72 1.03 -14.71
CA VAL A 99 22.54 0.56 -15.45
C VAL A 99 21.62 1.76 -15.70
N ASP A 100 21.28 2.02 -16.96
CA ASP A 100 20.58 3.24 -17.38
C ASP A 100 19.46 2.99 -18.42
N GLY A 101 18.24 3.44 -18.12
CA GLY A 101 17.19 3.62 -19.14
C GLY A 101 16.35 2.40 -19.50
N LEU A 102 16.37 1.32 -18.70
CA LEU A 102 15.58 0.10 -18.95
C LEU A 102 14.14 0.21 -18.42
N VAL A 103 13.18 -0.45 -19.08
CA VAL A 103 11.78 -0.52 -18.64
C VAL A 103 11.35 -1.97 -18.43
N PHE A 104 11.02 -2.36 -17.19
CA PHE A 104 10.42 -3.65 -16.85
C PHE A 104 8.90 -3.49 -16.74
N THR A 105 8.14 -4.18 -17.60
CA THR A 105 6.67 -4.16 -17.57
C THR A 105 6.10 -5.42 -18.25
N ARG A 106 4.79 -5.67 -18.13
CA ARG A 106 4.11 -6.82 -18.75
C ARG A 106 4.81 -8.17 -18.46
N GLY A 107 5.10 -8.42 -17.19
CA GLY A 107 5.82 -9.61 -16.77
C GLY A 107 6.02 -9.64 -15.26
N TYR A 108 6.92 -10.50 -14.82
CA TYR A 108 7.32 -10.66 -13.41
C TYR A 108 8.67 -11.37 -13.36
N THR A 109 9.38 -11.30 -12.24
CA THR A 109 10.66 -12.01 -12.12
C THR A 109 10.46 -13.52 -11.94
N PRO A 110 11.26 -14.40 -12.58
CA PRO A 110 11.27 -15.83 -12.28
C PRO A 110 12.05 -16.17 -10.99
N THR A 111 12.71 -15.17 -10.37
CA THR A 111 13.52 -15.34 -9.16
C THR A 111 12.93 -14.55 -7.98
N GLY A 112 13.70 -14.33 -6.91
CA GLY A 112 13.24 -13.54 -5.76
C GLY A 112 13.26 -12.04 -6.00
N GLU A 113 13.89 -11.57 -7.08
CA GLU A 113 14.16 -10.16 -7.33
C GLU A 113 14.02 -9.79 -8.81
N VAL A 114 13.42 -8.64 -9.14
CA VAL A 114 13.47 -8.09 -10.53
C VAL A 114 14.87 -7.56 -10.82
N ILE A 115 15.43 -6.76 -9.90
CA ILE A 115 16.80 -6.27 -9.96
C ILE A 115 17.55 -6.62 -8.67
N ALA A 116 18.70 -7.27 -8.79
CA ALA A 116 19.54 -7.65 -7.65
C ALA A 116 20.98 -7.17 -7.81
N PHE A 117 21.51 -6.47 -6.81
CA PHE A 117 22.93 -6.06 -6.72
C PHE A 117 23.84 -7.22 -6.27
N LYS A 118 23.54 -8.43 -6.73
CA LYS A 118 24.34 -9.64 -6.57
C LYS A 118 24.09 -10.60 -7.72
N THR A 119 25.08 -11.43 -8.07
CA THR A 119 24.91 -12.61 -8.94
C THR A 119 24.97 -13.92 -8.14
N SER A 120 25.49 -13.87 -6.93
CA SER A 120 25.50 -15.00 -5.98
C SER A 120 25.58 -14.47 -4.54
N PRO A 121 25.45 -15.30 -3.49
CA PRO A 121 25.61 -14.85 -2.10
C PRO A 121 26.95 -14.18 -1.78
N THR A 122 28.00 -14.43 -2.57
CA THR A 122 29.35 -13.88 -2.35
C THR A 122 29.81 -12.89 -3.42
N GLU A 123 29.10 -12.80 -4.56
CA GLU A 123 29.40 -11.87 -5.64
C GLU A 123 28.39 -10.72 -5.64
N LEU A 124 28.79 -9.60 -5.05
CA LEU A 124 27.96 -8.41 -4.83
C LEU A 124 28.40 -7.25 -5.73
N ALA A 125 27.53 -6.27 -5.95
CA ALA A 125 27.86 -5.01 -6.61
C ALA A 125 28.18 -3.91 -5.60
N SER A 126 29.26 -3.16 -5.81
CA SER A 126 29.62 -1.98 -5.01
C SER A 126 30.02 -0.80 -5.90
N TYR A 127 29.93 0.43 -5.39
CA TYR A 127 30.21 1.66 -6.15
C TYR A 127 29.43 1.75 -7.48
N SER A 128 28.27 1.09 -7.56
CA SER A 128 27.50 0.93 -8.79
C SER A 128 26.23 1.78 -8.75
N ARG A 129 25.67 2.08 -9.92
CA ARG A 129 24.54 3.00 -10.08
C ARG A 129 23.41 2.37 -10.87
N LEU A 130 22.19 2.47 -10.35
CA LEU A 130 20.95 2.19 -11.08
C LEU A 130 20.23 3.52 -11.30
N THR A 131 20.04 3.92 -12.56
CA THR A 131 19.44 5.22 -12.87
C THR A 131 18.50 5.19 -14.06
N ASN A 132 17.49 6.07 -14.02
CA ASN A 132 16.46 6.17 -15.06
C ASN A 132 15.84 4.82 -15.43
N VAL A 133 15.71 3.87 -14.50
CA VAL A 133 15.05 2.59 -14.73
C VAL A 133 13.60 2.67 -14.29
N VAL A 134 12.71 2.04 -15.05
CA VAL A 134 11.29 1.93 -14.75
C VAL A 134 10.95 0.48 -14.44
N ILE A 135 10.22 0.24 -13.35
CA ILE A 135 9.52 -1.01 -13.09
C ILE A 135 8.04 -0.65 -12.91
N ASP A 136 7.21 -1.01 -13.90
CA ASP A 136 5.79 -0.65 -13.95
C ASP A 136 4.91 -1.88 -14.16
N ASP A 137 4.14 -2.22 -13.12
CA ASP A 137 3.26 -3.39 -13.05
C ASP A 137 3.94 -4.72 -13.41
N PHE A 138 5.21 -4.86 -13.02
CA PHE A 138 5.98 -6.10 -13.17
C PHE A 138 5.76 -7.05 -11.98
N SER A 139 4.48 -7.26 -11.63
CA SER A 139 4.04 -7.99 -10.43
C SER A 139 3.73 -9.45 -10.72
N HIS A 140 4.07 -10.34 -9.80
CA HIS A 140 3.64 -11.74 -9.87
C HIS A 140 2.09 -11.83 -9.96
N PRO A 141 1.52 -12.71 -10.81
CA PRO A 141 0.06 -12.85 -10.96
C PRO A 141 -0.65 -13.32 -9.69
N GLU A 142 0.02 -14.16 -8.90
CA GLU A 142 -0.43 -14.55 -7.55
C GLU A 142 0.04 -13.50 -6.53
N ARG A 143 -0.92 -12.79 -5.92
CA ARG A 143 -0.65 -11.66 -5.02
C ARG A 143 0.05 -12.06 -3.73
N GLU A 144 -0.08 -13.31 -3.31
CA GLU A 144 0.47 -13.87 -2.09
C GLU A 144 1.94 -14.26 -2.23
N LEU A 145 2.42 -14.50 -3.46
CA LEU A 145 3.82 -14.84 -3.70
C LEU A 145 4.69 -13.61 -3.54
N SER A 146 5.74 -13.78 -2.75
CA SER A 146 6.64 -12.70 -2.37
C SER A 146 7.83 -12.61 -3.31
N ASP A 147 8.05 -11.42 -3.84
CA ASP A 147 9.28 -11.03 -4.53
C ASP A 147 9.69 -9.60 -4.14
N LEU A 148 10.87 -9.19 -4.59
CA LEU A 148 11.37 -7.82 -4.49
C LEU A 148 11.47 -7.24 -5.90
N TRP A 149 11.21 -5.95 -6.05
CA TRP A 149 11.57 -5.28 -7.31
C TRP A 149 13.03 -4.88 -7.34
N LEU A 150 13.57 -4.41 -6.22
CA LEU A 150 14.99 -4.08 -6.12
C LEU A 150 15.57 -4.58 -4.80
N ALA A 151 16.61 -5.40 -4.87
CA ALA A 151 17.42 -5.79 -3.73
C ALA A 151 18.84 -5.23 -3.86
N ILE A 152 19.20 -4.36 -2.94
CA ILE A 152 20.48 -3.66 -2.89
C ILE A 152 21.40 -4.39 -1.90
N TYR A 153 22.60 -4.75 -2.34
CA TYR A 153 23.66 -5.39 -1.57
C TYR A 153 24.96 -4.60 -1.75
N GLY A 154 26.04 -5.01 -1.08
CA GLY A 154 27.36 -4.39 -1.22
C GLY A 154 27.44 -3.00 -0.56
N LYS A 155 28.34 -2.13 -1.06
CA LYS A 155 28.57 -0.78 -0.51
C LYS A 155 28.62 0.29 -1.57
N HIS A 156 28.34 1.53 -1.18
CA HIS A 156 28.49 2.76 -1.96
C HIS A 156 27.71 2.78 -3.28
N ASN A 157 26.64 1.98 -3.38
CA ASN A 157 25.73 2.03 -4.52
C ASN A 157 24.82 3.26 -4.49
N ARG A 158 24.46 3.75 -5.67
CA ARG A 158 23.54 4.87 -5.87
C ARG A 158 22.31 4.43 -6.68
N ILE A 159 21.13 4.69 -6.15
CA ILE A 159 19.85 4.36 -6.78
C ILE A 159 19.11 5.69 -6.99
N ASP A 160 19.08 6.19 -8.23
CA ASP A 160 18.55 7.53 -8.48
C ASP A 160 17.77 7.71 -9.77
N HIS A 161 16.74 8.57 -9.75
CA HIS A 161 15.87 8.85 -10.89
C HIS A 161 15.15 7.61 -11.45
N ASN A 162 14.87 6.61 -10.61
CA ASN A 162 14.10 5.44 -11.02
C ASN A 162 12.60 5.62 -10.73
N SER A 163 11.74 4.94 -11.48
CA SER A 163 10.29 4.92 -11.28
C SER A 163 9.82 3.52 -10.92
N PHE A 164 9.23 3.34 -9.74
CA PHE A 164 8.63 2.08 -9.28
C PHE A 164 7.12 2.28 -9.15
N ILE A 165 6.31 1.65 -10.01
CA ILE A 165 4.88 1.96 -10.14
C ILE A 165 4.05 0.67 -10.17
N ASN A 166 3.01 0.56 -9.33
CA ASN A 166 2.05 -0.55 -9.33
C ASN A 166 2.61 -1.93 -8.91
N LYS A 167 3.35 -2.04 -7.79
CA LYS A 167 3.65 -3.38 -7.21
C LYS A 167 2.40 -3.92 -6.54
N ARG A 168 1.96 -5.11 -6.95
CA ARG A 168 0.64 -5.65 -6.58
C ARG A 168 0.66 -6.92 -5.74
N ASN A 169 1.78 -7.64 -5.73
CA ASN A 169 1.99 -8.83 -4.90
C ASN A 169 2.77 -8.51 -3.62
N ARG A 170 2.79 -9.48 -2.71
CA ARG A 170 3.52 -9.46 -1.44
C ARG A 170 5.02 -9.25 -1.69
N GLY A 171 5.69 -8.70 -0.67
CA GLY A 171 7.11 -8.41 -0.69
C GLY A 171 7.38 -6.92 -0.90
N VAL A 172 8.36 -6.42 -0.17
CA VAL A 172 8.75 -5.00 -0.22
C VAL A 172 9.20 -4.61 -1.63
N THR A 173 8.87 -3.39 -2.06
CA THR A 173 9.27 -2.92 -3.40
C THR A 173 10.80 -2.82 -3.52
N VAL A 174 11.43 -2.09 -2.61
CA VAL A 174 12.89 -1.91 -2.56
C VAL A 174 13.45 -2.32 -1.19
N ALA A 175 14.46 -3.18 -1.18
CA ALA A 175 15.13 -3.61 0.05
C ALA A 175 16.64 -3.39 0.00
N VAL A 176 17.19 -2.75 1.04
CA VAL A 176 18.63 -2.83 1.35
C VAL A 176 18.87 -4.05 2.22
N ARG A 177 19.70 -4.97 1.74
CA ARG A 177 19.98 -6.27 2.37
C ARG A 177 21.33 -6.21 3.07
N MET A 178 21.38 -6.70 4.31
CA MET A 178 22.56 -6.60 5.19
C MET A 178 23.07 -7.97 5.65
N ASN A 179 22.78 -8.99 4.85
CA ASN A 179 22.98 -10.40 5.22
C ASN A 179 24.46 -10.78 5.33
N SER A 180 25.36 -9.96 4.79
CA SER A 180 26.82 -10.16 4.84
C SER A 180 27.53 -8.89 5.36
N LYS A 181 28.77 -9.02 5.83
CA LYS A 181 29.57 -7.87 6.30
C LYS A 181 29.85 -6.87 5.18
N GLU A 182 29.95 -7.38 3.95
CA GLU A 182 30.16 -6.63 2.73
C GLU A 182 28.95 -5.78 2.35
N SER A 183 27.77 -6.02 2.95
CA SER A 183 26.56 -5.21 2.74
C SER A 183 26.14 -4.37 3.96
N ARG A 184 26.95 -4.36 5.03
CA ARG A 184 26.77 -3.51 6.22
C ARG A 184 27.68 -2.29 6.11
N GLU A 185 27.39 -1.23 6.86
CA GLU A 185 28.06 0.07 6.73
C GLU A 185 28.17 0.44 5.25
N ASN A 186 27.02 0.36 4.58
CA ASN A 186 26.93 0.31 3.13
C ASN A 186 27.04 1.70 2.51
N HIS A 187 26.65 2.77 3.20
CA HIS A 187 26.67 4.13 2.64
C HIS A 187 25.99 4.23 1.26
N HIS A 188 24.91 3.47 1.07
CA HIS A 188 24.06 3.60 -0.12
C HIS A 188 23.38 4.96 -0.16
N VAL A 189 23.15 5.46 -1.37
CA VAL A 189 22.36 6.68 -1.61
C VAL A 189 21.15 6.32 -2.47
N ILE A 190 19.95 6.64 -1.97
CA ILE A 190 18.68 6.42 -2.66
C ILE A 190 18.00 7.79 -2.81
N GLU A 191 17.98 8.35 -4.02
CA GLU A 191 17.55 9.74 -4.22
C GLU A 191 16.83 10.04 -5.54
N TYR A 192 15.95 11.05 -5.54
CA TYR A 192 15.20 11.46 -6.74
C TYR A 192 14.40 10.32 -7.40
N ASN A 193 14.05 9.27 -6.67
CA ASN A 193 13.22 8.19 -7.19
C ASN A 193 11.73 8.55 -7.04
N TYR A 194 10.94 8.13 -8.03
CA TYR A 194 9.49 8.16 -7.97
C TYR A 194 8.98 6.78 -7.49
N PHE A 195 8.53 6.72 -6.24
CA PHE A 195 7.75 5.59 -5.74
C PHE A 195 6.29 5.90 -6.00
N GLY A 196 5.79 5.41 -7.13
CA GLY A 196 4.41 5.60 -7.56
C GLY A 196 3.40 4.76 -6.75
N PRO A 197 2.13 4.81 -7.16
CA PRO A 197 1.05 4.15 -6.44
C PRO A 197 1.33 2.66 -6.17
N ARG A 198 1.08 2.27 -4.91
CA ARG A 198 1.04 0.88 -4.47
C ARG A 198 -0.28 0.65 -3.77
N GLN A 199 -1.16 -0.16 -4.36
CA GLN A 199 -2.47 -0.44 -3.80
C GLN A 199 -2.36 -1.18 -2.45
N VAL A 200 -3.43 -1.15 -1.67
CA VAL A 200 -3.54 -1.93 -0.42
C VAL A 200 -3.36 -3.42 -0.72
N LEU A 201 -2.42 -4.06 -0.03
CA LEU A 201 -2.15 -5.48 -0.22
C LEU A 201 -3.23 -6.36 0.42
N GLY A 202 -3.82 -5.91 1.53
CA GLY A 202 -4.73 -6.69 2.35
C GLY A 202 -4.04 -7.67 3.30
N ALA A 203 -2.74 -7.48 3.52
CA ALA A 203 -1.88 -8.31 4.37
C ALA A 203 -0.58 -7.56 4.73
N ASN A 204 0.19 -8.10 5.67
CA ASN A 204 1.58 -7.69 5.93
C ASN A 204 2.52 -7.99 4.75
N GLY A 205 3.61 -7.23 4.63
CA GLY A 205 4.63 -7.41 3.59
C GLY A 205 4.40 -6.53 2.37
N GLY A 206 3.77 -5.37 2.59
CA GLY A 206 3.42 -4.40 1.55
C GLY A 206 4.38 -3.21 1.47
N GLU A 207 5.55 -3.28 2.14
CA GLU A 207 6.37 -2.09 2.37
C GLU A 207 6.92 -1.50 1.06
N THR A 208 7.06 -0.19 0.94
CA THR A 208 7.68 0.39 -0.27
C THR A 208 9.19 0.33 -0.18
N LEU A 209 9.77 0.72 0.95
CA LEU A 209 11.21 0.67 1.19
C LEU A 209 11.50 0.01 2.53
N ARG A 210 12.45 -0.93 2.54
CA ARG A 210 12.98 -1.54 3.77
C ARG A 210 14.49 -1.49 3.81
N ILE A 211 15.06 -1.03 4.92
CA ILE A 211 16.51 -0.99 5.12
C ILE A 211 16.86 -1.95 6.26
N GLY A 212 17.45 -3.09 5.92
CA GLY A 212 17.77 -4.13 6.90
C GLY A 212 16.61 -5.06 7.26
N THR A 213 16.80 -5.81 8.35
CA THR A 213 15.83 -6.77 8.93
C THR A 213 16.07 -6.85 10.44
N SER A 214 15.14 -7.42 11.21
CA SER A 214 15.30 -7.61 12.66
C SER A 214 16.64 -8.25 13.06
N HIS A 215 17.09 -9.28 12.33
CA HIS A 215 18.34 -10.02 12.60
C HIS A 215 19.60 -9.15 12.56
N PHE A 216 19.62 -8.10 11.74
CA PHE A 216 20.77 -7.21 11.56
C PHE A 216 20.47 -5.77 12.02
N SER A 217 19.40 -5.59 12.77
CA SER A 217 18.85 -4.27 13.05
C SER A 217 19.76 -3.38 13.90
N ARG A 218 20.58 -3.98 14.77
CA ARG A 218 21.54 -3.24 15.61
C ARG A 218 22.82 -2.87 14.85
N GLU A 219 23.05 -3.46 13.68
CA GLU A 219 24.21 -3.15 12.82
C GLU A 219 23.97 -1.84 12.05
N TYR A 220 25.04 -1.12 11.76
CA TYR A 220 24.97 0.11 10.99
C TYR A 220 24.82 -0.18 9.50
N ALA A 221 23.85 0.48 8.86
CA ALA A 221 23.71 0.52 7.41
C ALA A 221 24.30 1.81 6.84
N ASN A 222 24.08 2.94 7.50
CA ASN A 222 24.49 4.27 7.03
C ASN A 222 23.90 4.64 5.66
N THR A 223 22.73 4.11 5.30
CA THR A 223 22.04 4.43 4.05
C THR A 223 21.42 5.83 4.14
N LEU A 224 21.61 6.63 3.09
CA LEU A 224 20.99 7.93 2.88
C LEU A 224 19.83 7.80 1.89
N VAL A 225 18.64 8.22 2.32
CA VAL A 225 17.41 8.26 1.51
C VAL A 225 16.94 9.71 1.43
N GLN A 226 17.10 10.36 0.29
CA GLN A 226 16.83 11.79 0.17
C GLN A 226 16.11 12.20 -1.10
N TYR A 227 15.26 13.22 -1.02
CA TYR A 227 14.60 13.81 -2.19
C TYR A 227 13.83 12.80 -3.06
N ASN A 228 13.23 11.78 -2.44
CA ASN A 228 12.34 10.84 -3.13
C ASN A 228 10.87 11.27 -2.97
N TYR A 229 10.02 10.86 -3.91
CA TYR A 229 8.58 11.14 -3.87
C TYR A 229 7.79 9.83 -3.75
N PHE A 230 7.06 9.67 -2.66
CA PHE A 230 6.19 8.54 -2.34
C PHE A 230 4.73 8.95 -2.61
N ASP A 231 4.22 8.60 -3.78
CA ASP A 231 2.89 8.95 -4.27
C ASP A 231 1.93 7.77 -4.04
N ARG A 232 1.04 7.89 -3.05
CA ARG A 232 -0.02 6.90 -2.75
C ARG A 232 0.51 5.48 -2.62
N THR A 233 1.62 5.36 -1.91
CA THR A 233 2.24 4.08 -1.54
C THR A 233 1.50 3.46 -0.36
N SER A 234 0.34 2.85 -0.62
CA SER A 234 -0.62 2.35 0.37
C SER A 234 -0.55 0.83 0.60
N GLY A 235 0.59 0.20 0.32
CA GLY A 235 0.74 -1.27 0.37
C GLY A 235 0.35 -1.88 1.71
N GLU A 236 0.78 -1.26 2.81
CA GLU A 236 0.51 -1.67 4.18
C GLU A 236 0.80 -0.50 5.16
N HIS A 237 0.79 -0.80 6.46
CA HIS A 237 1.14 0.16 7.51
C HIS A 237 2.50 0.82 7.34
N GLU A 238 3.55 0.09 6.98
CA GLU A 238 4.92 0.63 6.84
C GLU A 238 5.22 1.04 5.38
N ILE A 239 5.12 2.34 5.05
CA ILE A 239 5.61 2.85 3.75
C ILE A 239 7.12 2.62 3.69
N ILE A 240 7.81 3.10 4.72
CA ILE A 240 9.23 2.84 4.97
C ILE A 240 9.35 2.06 6.27
N SER A 241 10.02 0.92 6.20
CA SER A 241 10.40 0.09 7.32
C SER A 241 11.92 0.17 7.54
N ASN A 242 12.38 1.09 8.39
CA ASN A 242 13.78 1.14 8.81
C ASN A 242 14.07 0.04 9.84
N LYS A 243 14.97 -0.89 9.52
CA LYS A 243 15.32 -2.07 10.33
C LYS A 243 16.83 -2.25 10.41
N SER A 244 17.56 -1.16 10.62
CA SER A 244 19.02 -1.07 10.79
C SER A 244 19.43 0.28 11.40
N SER A 245 20.65 0.39 11.91
CA SER A 245 21.13 1.61 12.56
C SER A 245 21.78 2.62 11.60
N GLY A 246 21.78 3.91 11.98
CA GLY A 246 22.59 4.97 11.35
C GLY A 246 22.05 5.54 10.04
N ASN A 247 20.82 5.24 9.67
CA ASN A 247 20.24 5.71 8.41
C ASN A 247 19.76 7.16 8.49
N THR A 248 19.67 7.82 7.33
CA THR A 248 19.16 9.19 7.22
C THR A 248 18.06 9.26 6.16
N PHE A 249 16.91 9.82 6.52
CA PHE A 249 15.78 10.13 5.65
C PHE A 249 15.62 11.64 5.59
N LEU A 250 16.00 12.25 4.46
CA LEU A 250 16.14 13.70 4.32
C LEU A 250 15.32 14.24 3.15
N GLY A 251 14.39 15.17 3.39
CA GLY A 251 13.77 15.90 2.28
C GLY A 251 12.89 15.04 1.35
N ASN A 252 12.31 13.94 1.85
CA ASN A 252 11.39 13.12 1.06
C ASN A 252 9.96 13.66 1.15
N VAL A 253 9.15 13.42 0.11
CA VAL A 253 7.72 13.79 0.08
C VAL A 253 6.85 12.54 0.10
N PHE A 254 5.86 12.51 0.98
CA PHE A 254 4.83 11.47 1.08
C PHE A 254 3.49 12.10 0.75
N TYR A 255 2.96 11.80 -0.43
CA TYR A 255 1.71 12.36 -0.93
C TYR A 255 0.60 11.31 -0.88
N GLU A 256 -0.41 11.54 -0.05
CA GLU A 256 -1.59 10.69 0.12
C GLU A 256 -1.27 9.19 0.32
N ALA A 257 -0.10 8.93 0.91
CA ALA A 257 0.39 7.60 1.22
C ALA A 257 -0.23 7.11 2.53
N GLN A 258 -0.96 6.00 2.47
CA GLN A 258 -1.54 5.38 3.66
C GLN A 258 -0.48 4.51 4.32
N GLY A 259 -0.14 4.80 5.57
CA GLY A 259 0.98 4.19 6.28
C GLY A 259 1.96 5.23 6.84
N THR A 260 3.14 4.78 7.29
CA THR A 260 4.11 5.60 8.01
C THR A 260 5.55 5.40 7.56
N LEU A 261 6.40 6.39 7.85
CA LEU A 261 7.84 6.18 8.00
C LEU A 261 8.08 5.62 9.40
N THR A 262 8.42 4.32 9.48
CA THR A 262 8.65 3.64 10.76
C THR A 262 10.13 3.37 10.99
N MET A 263 10.64 3.84 12.14
CA MET A 263 11.90 3.42 12.72
C MET A 263 11.74 2.08 13.43
N ARG A 264 11.46 1.02 12.66
CA ARG A 264 10.89 -0.25 13.15
C ARG A 264 11.84 -1.04 14.02
N HIS A 265 13.11 -1.06 13.65
CA HIS A 265 14.23 -1.57 14.46
C HIS A 265 15.49 -0.74 14.17
N GLY A 266 16.50 -0.87 15.05
CA GLY A 266 17.78 -0.19 14.90
C GLY A 266 17.78 1.24 15.45
N HIS A 267 18.97 1.77 15.68
CA HIS A 267 19.22 2.99 16.46
C HIS A 267 19.81 4.11 15.59
N TYR A 268 19.90 5.33 16.12
CA TYR A 268 20.63 6.43 15.45
C TYR A 268 20.08 6.78 14.05
N THR A 269 18.76 6.65 13.85
CA THR A 269 18.12 7.06 12.58
C THR A 269 17.78 8.54 12.63
N ARG A 270 18.04 9.24 11.54
CA ARG A 270 17.67 10.65 11.36
C ARG A 270 16.55 10.78 10.34
N VAL A 271 15.48 11.48 10.71
CA VAL A 271 14.31 11.77 9.87
C VAL A 271 14.10 13.28 9.88
N GLU A 272 14.57 13.93 8.82
CA GLU A 272 14.73 15.39 8.77
C GLU A 272 14.14 16.00 7.49
N ASN A 273 13.49 17.16 7.60
CA ASN A 273 12.99 17.93 6.46
C ASN A 273 12.00 17.18 5.53
N ASN A 274 11.34 16.12 6.00
CA ASN A 274 10.38 15.37 5.20
C ASN A 274 9.00 16.03 5.22
N TYR A 275 8.26 15.89 4.12
CA TYR A 275 6.93 16.46 3.93
C TYR A 275 5.89 15.36 3.77
N PHE A 276 4.90 15.33 4.66
CA PHE A 276 3.77 14.39 4.63
C PHE A 276 2.49 15.16 4.30
N ILE A 277 1.96 14.93 3.10
CA ILE A 277 0.78 15.61 2.55
C ILE A 277 -0.36 14.59 2.49
N GLY A 278 -1.12 14.49 3.58
CA GLY A 278 -2.21 13.51 3.72
C GLY A 278 -3.53 13.92 3.08
N ASN A 279 -3.78 15.23 2.90
CA ASN A 279 -5.04 15.77 2.36
C ASN A 279 -6.31 15.21 3.03
N ARG A 280 -6.23 14.86 4.32
CA ARG A 280 -7.31 14.23 5.10
C ARG A 280 -7.74 12.86 4.57
N LYS A 281 -6.94 12.22 3.70
CA LYS A 281 -7.22 10.87 3.22
C LYS A 281 -7.12 9.86 4.38
N PRO A 282 -8.08 8.93 4.54
CA PRO A 282 -8.07 7.94 5.60
C PRO A 282 -6.76 7.16 5.72
N ASN A 283 -6.30 6.90 6.95
CA ASN A 283 -5.09 6.14 7.28
C ASN A 283 -3.76 6.72 6.78
N THR A 284 -3.74 7.96 6.30
CA THR A 284 -2.47 8.67 6.06
C THR A 284 -1.78 8.94 7.39
N GLY A 285 -0.55 8.47 7.53
CA GLY A 285 0.24 8.57 8.75
C GLY A 285 1.54 9.33 8.54
N GLY A 286 2.25 9.59 9.63
CA GLY A 286 3.51 10.31 9.61
C GLY A 286 4.67 9.44 10.08
N ILE A 287 5.26 9.82 11.21
CA ILE A 287 6.54 9.26 11.68
C ILE A 287 6.33 8.48 12.97
N ARG A 288 6.83 7.24 13.01
CA ARG A 288 6.76 6.34 14.17
C ARG A 288 8.14 6.04 14.74
N ILE A 289 8.36 6.50 15.96
CA ILE A 289 9.60 6.34 16.75
C ILE A 289 9.51 5.09 17.62
N ILE A 290 10.49 4.22 17.45
CA ILE A 290 10.80 3.07 18.32
C ILE A 290 12.33 3.04 18.49
N ASN A 291 12.83 2.33 19.50
CA ASN A 291 14.26 2.15 19.76
C ASN A 291 14.98 3.45 20.14
N GLU A 292 16.30 3.34 20.33
CA GLU A 292 17.13 4.38 20.95
C GLU A 292 17.77 5.37 19.96
N HIS A 293 18.07 6.57 20.46
CA HIS A 293 18.83 7.64 19.78
C HIS A 293 18.26 8.08 18.43
N GLN A 294 16.93 8.07 18.29
CA GLN A 294 16.29 8.52 17.06
C GLN A 294 16.21 10.04 17.01
N THR A 295 16.32 10.61 15.81
CA THR A 295 16.15 12.05 15.57
C THR A 295 15.02 12.29 14.58
N VAL A 296 13.98 12.98 15.01
CA VAL A 296 12.87 13.45 14.17
C VAL A 296 12.82 14.96 14.27
N LYS A 297 13.31 15.65 13.25
CA LYS A 297 13.45 17.11 13.28
C LYS A 297 12.98 17.81 12.00
N ASN A 298 12.33 18.95 12.14
CA ASN A 298 12.04 19.85 11.02
C ASN A 298 11.17 19.20 9.92
N ASN A 299 10.25 18.31 10.28
CA ASN A 299 9.33 17.69 9.32
C ASN A 299 8.02 18.48 9.24
N TYR A 300 7.43 18.53 8.04
CA TYR A 300 6.12 19.13 7.78
C TYR A 300 5.07 18.03 7.59
N LEU A 301 3.98 18.08 8.35
CA LEU A 301 2.93 17.07 8.35
C LEU A 301 1.57 17.76 8.23
N TYR A 302 0.83 17.47 7.17
CA TYR A 302 -0.44 18.10 6.88
C TYR A 302 -1.54 17.08 6.59
N GLY A 303 -2.69 17.21 7.26
CA GLY A 303 -3.90 16.48 6.91
C GLY A 303 -3.82 14.97 7.14
N LEU A 304 -3.07 14.51 8.13
CA LEU A 304 -2.90 13.08 8.43
C LEU A 304 -4.00 12.57 9.37
N THR A 305 -4.65 11.46 9.04
CA THR A 305 -5.81 10.94 9.80
C THR A 305 -5.59 9.56 10.41
N GLY A 306 -4.39 8.99 10.27
CA GLY A 306 -4.06 7.69 10.82
C GLY A 306 -4.07 7.70 12.36
N ARG A 307 -4.64 6.67 12.96
CA ARG A 307 -4.73 6.47 14.43
C ARG A 307 -3.69 5.49 14.95
N ARG A 308 -3.51 5.42 16.28
CA ARG A 308 -2.63 4.44 16.95
C ARG A 308 -1.21 4.50 16.36
N PHE A 309 -0.73 3.41 15.77
CA PHE A 309 0.59 3.33 15.15
C PHE A 309 0.72 4.16 13.85
N ARG A 310 -0.36 4.79 13.38
CA ARG A 310 -0.41 5.64 12.17
C ARG A 310 -0.62 7.11 12.48
N GLY A 311 -0.44 7.54 13.72
CA GLY A 311 -0.47 8.96 14.07
C GLY A 311 0.47 9.80 13.19
N ALA A 312 0.22 11.11 13.13
CA ALA A 312 1.12 12.07 12.52
C ALA A 312 2.52 11.97 13.16
N LEU A 313 2.55 11.90 14.49
CA LEU A 313 3.77 11.66 15.26
C LEU A 313 3.47 10.61 16.34
N VAL A 314 4.27 9.55 16.39
CA VAL A 314 4.07 8.43 17.31
C VAL A 314 5.37 8.13 18.04
N ILE A 315 5.32 8.09 19.37
CA ILE A 315 6.36 7.53 20.24
C ILE A 315 5.78 6.27 20.88
N MET A 316 6.39 5.12 20.59
CA MET A 316 5.91 3.83 21.10
C MET A 316 6.44 3.49 22.50
N ASN A 317 5.67 2.67 23.21
CA ASN A 317 6.21 1.84 24.30
C ASN A 317 7.06 0.69 23.74
N GLY A 318 8.04 0.24 24.51
CA GLY A 318 8.91 -0.89 24.18
C GLY A 318 8.69 -2.11 25.05
N VAL A 319 9.35 -3.21 24.68
CA VAL A 319 9.43 -4.44 25.47
C VAL A 319 10.70 -4.37 26.34
N PRO A 320 10.62 -4.54 27.67
CA PRO A 320 11.79 -4.62 28.53
C PRO A 320 12.75 -5.73 28.08
N ASN A 321 14.06 -5.45 27.98
CA ASN A 321 15.07 -6.41 27.52
C ASN A 321 14.69 -7.07 26.17
N SER A 322 14.17 -6.27 25.23
CA SER A 322 13.58 -6.73 23.99
C SER A 322 14.53 -7.62 23.17
N PRO A 323 14.04 -8.78 22.66
CA PRO A 323 14.76 -9.51 21.61
C PRO A 323 14.76 -8.72 20.28
N PRO A 324 15.67 -9.02 19.33
CA PRO A 324 15.88 -8.20 18.13
C PRO A 324 14.66 -8.07 17.19
N ASN A 325 13.69 -8.98 17.27
CA ASN A 325 12.47 -8.97 16.46
C ASN A 325 11.26 -8.31 17.16
N ARG A 326 11.42 -7.84 18.40
CA ARG A 326 10.40 -7.07 19.11
C ARG A 326 10.70 -5.57 19.05
N TYR A 327 10.28 -4.80 20.05
CA TYR A 327 10.37 -3.33 20.05
C TYR A 327 11.29 -2.90 21.19
N ASP A 328 12.48 -2.40 20.90
CA ASP A 328 13.31 -1.78 21.93
C ASP A 328 12.61 -0.47 22.41
N PRO A 329 12.71 -0.13 23.71
CA PRO A 329 12.12 1.11 24.24
C PRO A 329 12.69 2.36 23.57
N VAL A 330 11.88 3.42 23.54
CA VAL A 330 12.33 4.73 23.06
C VAL A 330 13.17 5.39 24.13
N ILE A 331 14.47 5.52 23.86
CA ILE A 331 15.46 6.11 24.77
C ILE A 331 16.25 7.18 24.04
N GLU A 332 16.53 8.31 24.71
CA GLU A 332 17.41 9.36 24.20
C GLU A 332 17.07 9.83 22.78
N SER A 333 15.77 9.88 22.49
CA SER A 333 15.25 10.23 21.17
C SER A 333 14.66 11.64 21.15
N VAL A 334 14.69 12.24 19.97
CA VAL A 334 14.34 13.64 19.74
C VAL A 334 13.16 13.75 18.78
N MET A 335 12.16 14.57 19.12
CA MET A 335 11.03 14.94 18.27
C MET A 335 10.84 16.46 18.31
N ASN A 336 11.65 17.21 17.54
CA ASN A 336 11.73 18.66 17.67
C ASN A 336 11.43 19.43 16.39
N ASN A 337 10.97 20.68 16.53
CA ASN A 337 10.82 21.63 15.42
C ASN A 337 9.90 21.12 14.27
N ASN A 338 8.97 20.21 14.54
CA ASN A 338 8.05 19.71 13.52
C ASN A 338 6.81 20.60 13.41
N ILE A 339 6.27 20.76 12.20
CA ILE A 339 5.02 21.45 11.94
C ILE A 339 3.95 20.40 11.61
N VAL A 340 2.91 20.34 12.43
CA VAL A 340 1.77 19.43 12.29
C VAL A 340 0.50 20.25 12.14
N ILE A 341 -0.13 20.17 10.96
CA ILE A 341 -1.31 20.94 10.59
C ILE A 341 -2.47 20.02 10.23
N ASP A 342 -3.65 20.29 10.78
CA ASP A 342 -4.91 19.58 10.47
C ASP A 342 -4.78 18.05 10.51
N SER A 343 -3.92 17.53 11.39
CA SER A 343 -3.66 16.10 11.56
C SER A 343 -4.24 15.62 12.89
N ASP A 344 -4.84 14.43 12.89
CA ASP A 344 -5.74 14.03 13.97
C ASP A 344 -5.04 13.53 15.22
N TYR A 345 -3.93 12.81 15.08
CA TYR A 345 -3.40 12.02 16.19
C TYR A 345 -1.88 12.14 16.35
N ILE A 346 -1.46 12.57 17.53
CA ILE A 346 -0.13 12.44 18.11
C ILE A 346 -0.28 11.43 19.26
N GLN A 347 0.57 10.40 19.28
CA GLN A 347 0.35 9.23 20.14
C GLN A 347 1.63 8.96 20.95
N LEU A 348 1.53 9.06 22.28
CA LEU A 348 2.66 8.95 23.19
C LEU A 348 2.51 7.73 24.09
N GLY A 349 3.56 6.89 24.17
CA GLY A 349 3.51 5.58 24.80
C GLY A 349 2.67 4.56 24.01
N ALA A 350 2.49 4.79 22.70
CA ALA A 350 1.56 4.02 21.89
C ALA A 350 1.89 2.52 21.90
N GLY A 351 0.85 1.69 22.01
CA GLY A 351 0.96 0.23 22.09
C GLY A 351 1.31 -0.30 23.48
N ALA A 352 1.24 0.51 24.53
CA ALA A 352 1.40 0.04 25.90
C ALA A 352 0.44 -1.12 26.21
N ASP A 353 1.00 -2.22 26.68
CA ASP A 353 0.29 -3.42 27.14
C ASP A 353 1.19 -4.20 28.11
N GLU A 354 0.76 -5.39 28.53
CA GLU A 354 1.52 -6.24 29.45
C GLU A 354 2.94 -6.58 28.93
N GLU A 355 3.11 -6.73 27.61
CA GLU A 355 4.39 -7.03 26.99
C GLU A 355 5.20 -5.75 26.72
N ARG A 356 4.57 -4.73 26.15
CA ARG A 356 5.13 -3.41 25.83
C ARG A 356 5.00 -2.48 27.04
N SER A 357 5.64 -2.87 28.13
CA SER A 357 5.54 -2.20 29.44
C SER A 357 6.70 -1.25 29.76
N ALA A 358 7.60 -0.98 28.79
CA ALA A 358 8.70 -0.01 28.96
C ALA A 358 8.33 1.35 28.31
N PRO A 359 7.97 2.37 29.11
CA PRO A 359 7.66 3.70 28.60
C PRO A 359 8.90 4.44 28.07
N PRO A 360 8.71 5.51 27.27
CA PRO A 360 9.80 6.33 26.75
C PRO A 360 10.64 6.96 27.88
N LYS A 361 11.96 7.08 27.67
CA LYS A 361 12.90 7.59 28.69
C LYS A 361 13.96 8.53 28.11
N SER A 362 14.38 9.52 28.89
CA SER A 362 15.44 10.48 28.54
C SER A 362 15.27 11.12 27.16
N SER A 363 14.03 11.24 26.69
CA SER A 363 13.70 11.69 25.34
C SER A 363 13.13 13.11 25.39
N GLU A 364 12.94 13.74 24.24
CA GLU A 364 12.43 15.11 24.19
C GLU A 364 11.47 15.37 23.03
N MET A 365 10.53 16.28 23.29
CA MET A 365 9.59 16.81 22.32
C MET A 365 9.53 18.32 22.48
N GLN A 366 10.26 19.06 21.63
CA GLN A 366 10.43 20.50 21.78
C GLN A 366 10.07 21.29 20.53
N ASN A 367 9.52 22.49 20.73
CA ASN A 367 9.31 23.49 19.68
C ASN A 367 8.50 22.96 18.48
N ASN A 368 7.56 22.04 18.73
CA ASN A 368 6.65 21.57 17.67
C ASN A 368 5.43 22.49 17.60
N ILE A 369 4.97 22.78 16.38
CA ILE A 369 3.75 23.55 16.13
C ILE A 369 2.65 22.57 15.74
N ILE A 370 1.60 22.47 16.55
CA ILE A 370 0.50 21.51 16.37
C ILE A 370 -0.80 22.31 16.27
N LEU A 371 -1.23 22.60 15.04
CA LEU A 371 -2.42 23.38 14.77
C LEU A 371 -3.47 22.54 14.03
N GLY A 372 -4.72 22.52 14.50
CA GLY A 372 -5.76 21.70 13.91
C GLY A 372 -7.15 22.20 14.26
N LYS A 373 -8.11 21.94 13.36
CA LYS A 373 -9.52 22.30 13.52
C LYS A 373 -10.49 21.11 13.47
N TYR A 374 -9.96 19.90 13.28
CA TYR A 374 -10.75 18.68 13.08
C TYR A 374 -10.79 17.77 14.32
N ASN A 375 -9.77 17.86 15.19
CA ASN A 375 -9.71 17.14 16.45
C ASN A 375 -9.20 18.08 17.54
N ASP A 376 -10.04 18.36 18.53
CA ASP A 376 -9.65 19.14 19.72
C ASP A 376 -8.83 18.30 20.72
N THR A 377 -8.67 16.99 20.50
CA THR A 377 -7.85 16.09 21.33
C THR A 377 -6.68 15.48 20.54
N PRO A 378 -5.76 16.29 19.99
CA PRO A 378 -4.75 15.78 19.07
C PRO A 378 -3.69 14.91 19.76
N ILE A 379 -3.49 15.01 21.08
CA ILE A 379 -2.51 14.22 21.83
C ILE A 379 -3.22 13.16 22.65
N THR A 380 -2.84 11.89 22.46
CA THR A 380 -3.27 10.77 23.30
C THR A 380 -2.06 10.18 24.02
N VAL A 381 -2.22 9.93 25.32
CA VAL A 381 -1.20 9.34 26.21
C VAL A 381 -1.68 7.96 26.64
N PHE A 382 -0.87 6.93 26.38
CA PHE A 382 -1.21 5.53 26.64
C PHE A 382 -0.50 4.96 27.88
N ASP A 383 0.61 5.57 28.31
CA ASP A 383 1.40 5.18 29.48
C ASP A 383 2.15 6.39 30.05
N ASP A 384 2.99 6.21 31.07
CA ASP A 384 3.82 7.27 31.62
C ASP A 384 4.72 7.92 30.55
N VAL A 385 4.62 9.24 30.45
CA VAL A 385 5.40 10.08 29.54
C VAL A 385 6.36 11.02 30.28
N SER A 386 6.56 10.80 31.58
CA SER A 386 7.48 11.59 32.43
C SER A 386 8.93 11.54 31.94
N GLY A 387 9.30 10.48 31.21
CA GLY A 387 10.60 10.34 30.56
C GLY A 387 10.79 11.16 29.29
N ILE A 388 9.78 11.94 28.88
CA ILE A 388 9.83 12.86 27.74
C ILE A 388 9.86 14.31 28.27
N ASN A 389 10.90 15.06 27.92
CA ASN A 389 10.98 16.48 28.23
C ASN A 389 10.20 17.31 27.19
N PHE A 390 9.15 18.00 27.62
CA PHE A 390 8.33 18.88 26.79
C PHE A 390 8.70 20.35 26.98
N LYS A 391 9.01 21.07 25.90
CA LYS A 391 9.37 22.49 25.96
C LYS A 391 9.00 23.24 24.68
N GLY A 392 8.43 24.44 24.82
CA GLY A 392 8.23 25.36 23.69
C GLY A 392 7.26 24.88 22.61
N ASN A 393 6.49 23.84 22.85
CA ASN A 393 5.50 23.36 21.88
C ASN A 393 4.29 24.30 21.82
N VAL A 394 3.60 24.33 20.70
CA VAL A 394 2.42 25.17 20.45
C VAL A 394 1.25 24.28 20.06
N LEU A 395 0.11 24.45 20.72
CA LEU A 395 -1.17 23.82 20.38
C LEU A 395 -2.20 24.85 19.91
N THR A 396 -3.23 24.38 19.19
CA THR A 396 -4.39 25.23 18.92
C THR A 396 -5.07 25.62 20.23
N GLN A 397 -5.61 26.84 20.28
CA GLN A 397 -6.26 27.38 21.48
C GLN A 397 -7.38 26.48 22.03
N THR A 398 -8.15 25.84 21.15
CA THR A 398 -9.24 24.91 21.51
C THR A 398 -8.74 23.54 21.94
N SER A 399 -7.52 23.14 21.55
CA SER A 399 -7.03 21.79 21.80
C SER A 399 -6.83 21.50 23.29
N GLU A 400 -7.22 20.30 23.72
CA GLU A 400 -6.86 19.73 24.99
C GLU A 400 -5.35 19.49 25.07
N ASN A 401 -4.82 19.60 26.28
CA ASN A 401 -3.41 19.36 26.57
C ASN A 401 -3.31 18.44 27.79
N PRO A 402 -3.29 17.11 27.59
CA PRO A 402 -3.20 16.16 28.69
C PRO A 402 -1.82 16.17 29.39
N ILE A 403 -0.80 16.80 28.80
CA ILE A 403 0.57 16.87 29.35
C ILE A 403 0.71 18.04 30.35
N GLY A 404 -0.01 19.14 30.12
CA GLY A 404 0.07 20.35 30.92
C GLY A 404 1.28 21.22 30.59
N LYS A 405 2.44 20.96 31.18
CA LYS A 405 3.63 21.83 31.05
C LYS A 405 4.36 21.62 29.71
N GLY A 406 5.09 22.66 29.26
CA GLY A 406 5.89 22.60 28.03
C GLY A 406 5.15 22.97 26.74
N PHE A 407 3.88 23.35 26.85
CA PHE A 407 3.02 23.77 25.75
C PHE A 407 2.46 25.18 25.97
N THR A 408 2.37 25.94 24.90
CA THR A 408 1.59 27.18 24.81
C THR A 408 0.43 27.00 23.83
N LYS A 409 -0.49 27.95 23.79
CA LYS A 409 -1.66 27.91 22.93
C LYS A 409 -1.68 29.11 21.98
N ALA A 410 -2.02 28.88 20.72
CA ALA A 410 -2.16 29.91 19.68
C ALA A 410 -3.51 29.76 18.95
N PRO A 411 -4.09 30.87 18.44
CA PRO A 411 -5.30 30.78 17.62
C PRO A 411 -5.02 30.01 16.33
N TYR A 412 -6.03 29.32 15.80
CA TYR A 412 -5.91 28.66 14.50
C TYR A 412 -5.87 29.72 13.38
N LYS A 413 -4.67 30.03 12.91
CA LYS A 413 -4.43 30.93 11.77
C LYS A 413 -3.48 30.26 10.79
N VAL A 414 -4.07 29.39 9.98
CA VAL A 414 -3.38 28.64 8.94
C VAL A 414 -3.89 29.11 7.59
N THR A 415 -2.98 29.45 6.67
CA THR A 415 -3.32 29.91 5.32
C THR A 415 -2.52 29.12 4.28
N LYS A 416 -3.00 29.09 3.04
CA LYS A 416 -2.28 28.44 1.94
C LYS A 416 -1.23 29.41 1.39
N ASN A 417 0.04 29.00 1.35
CA ASN A 417 1.13 29.79 0.78
C ASN A 417 1.17 29.72 -0.76
N GLU A 418 2.15 30.39 -1.38
CA GLU A 418 2.31 30.44 -2.84
C GLU A 418 2.62 29.07 -3.48
N TYR A 419 3.22 28.14 -2.73
CA TYR A 419 3.48 26.76 -3.15
C TYR A 419 2.28 25.83 -2.96
N GLY A 420 1.19 26.36 -2.42
CA GLY A 420 -0.02 25.61 -2.16
C GLY A 420 0.02 24.74 -0.91
N LEU A 421 0.96 24.98 0.00
CA LEU A 421 1.05 24.29 1.29
C LEU A 421 0.35 25.10 2.38
N MET A 422 -0.22 24.41 3.37
CA MET A 422 -0.84 25.05 4.53
C MET A 422 0.23 25.54 5.51
N THR A 423 0.17 26.79 5.92
CA THR A 423 1.26 27.47 6.61
C THR A 423 0.71 28.24 7.82
N PRO A 424 1.30 28.11 9.02
CA PRO A 424 0.91 28.88 10.20
C PRO A 424 1.40 30.33 10.09
N GLU A 425 1.13 31.16 11.09
CA GLU A 425 1.70 32.52 11.15
C GLU A 425 3.23 32.48 11.12
N GLN A 426 3.84 33.38 10.34
CA GLN A 426 5.30 33.42 10.11
C GLN A 426 6.12 33.48 11.40
N SER A 427 5.64 34.21 12.42
CA SER A 427 6.33 34.31 13.71
C SER A 427 6.52 32.95 14.38
N LEU A 428 5.54 32.04 14.27
CA LEU A 428 5.68 30.68 14.82
C LEU A 428 6.75 29.89 14.06
N ILE A 429 6.81 30.05 12.73
CA ILE A 429 7.80 29.38 11.87
C ILE A 429 9.22 29.85 12.21
N ASP A 430 9.38 31.16 12.40
CA ASP A 430 10.65 31.79 12.74
C ASP A 430 11.13 31.36 14.13
N ASP A 431 10.23 31.27 15.12
CA ASP A 431 10.54 30.87 16.51
C ASP A 431 11.19 29.49 16.61
N ILE A 432 10.91 28.61 15.66
CA ILE A 432 11.43 27.23 15.63
C ILE A 432 12.50 27.03 14.55
N GLU A 433 12.89 28.10 13.85
CA GLU A 433 13.87 28.10 12.75
C GLU A 433 13.55 27.10 11.64
N PHE A 434 12.26 26.91 11.30
CA PHE A 434 11.86 25.87 10.34
C PHE A 434 12.35 26.16 8.91
N GLY A 435 12.42 27.45 8.56
CA GLY A 435 12.68 27.94 7.21
C GLY A 435 11.41 28.06 6.37
N GLU A 436 11.59 28.23 5.06
CA GLU A 436 10.48 28.36 4.10
C GLU A 436 9.73 27.03 3.94
N ILE A 437 8.40 27.06 4.05
CA ILE A 437 7.55 25.88 3.82
C ILE A 437 7.36 25.67 2.32
N LYS A 438 8.23 24.84 1.73
CA LYS A 438 8.23 24.47 0.32
C LYS A 438 8.61 23.00 0.18
N LEU A 439 7.99 22.30 -0.76
CA LEU A 439 8.36 20.91 -1.03
C LEU A 439 9.86 20.82 -1.40
N PRO A 440 10.63 19.90 -0.79
CA PRO A 440 12.04 19.71 -1.07
C PRO A 440 12.29 19.12 -2.46
N VAL A 441 11.30 18.43 -3.02
CA VAL A 441 11.26 17.94 -4.39
C VAL A 441 9.80 17.83 -4.85
N THR A 442 9.54 18.09 -6.11
CA THR A 442 8.21 17.94 -6.73
C THR A 442 8.08 16.59 -7.44
N LYS A 443 6.84 16.21 -7.78
CA LYS A 443 6.57 14.96 -8.51
C LYS A 443 7.24 14.94 -9.89
N ASP A 444 7.40 16.09 -10.54
CA ASP A 444 7.99 16.18 -11.89
C ASP A 444 9.52 16.09 -11.87
N GLU A 445 10.15 16.45 -10.76
CA GLU A 445 11.62 16.42 -10.58
C GLU A 445 12.18 15.03 -10.23
N VAL A 446 11.33 14.05 -9.95
CA VAL A 446 11.75 12.68 -9.61
C VAL A 446 11.43 11.65 -10.69
N GLY A 447 12.04 10.47 -10.57
CA GLY A 447 11.79 9.32 -11.43
C GLY A 447 12.43 9.44 -12.81
N ALA A 448 12.16 8.44 -13.65
CA ALA A 448 12.70 8.42 -15.00
C ALA A 448 12.03 9.52 -15.85
N PRO A 449 12.77 10.50 -16.38
CA PRO A 449 12.19 11.69 -17.00
C PRO A 449 11.48 11.41 -18.33
N TYR A 450 11.75 10.25 -18.94
CA TYR A 450 11.17 9.82 -20.21
C TYR A 450 9.88 8.99 -20.04
N TYR A 451 9.47 8.69 -18.80
CA TYR A 451 8.34 7.80 -18.54
C TYR A 451 7.21 8.54 -17.83
N ASP A 452 6.01 8.40 -18.36
CA ASP A 452 4.82 9.07 -17.83
C ASP A 452 4.46 8.55 -16.43
N LYS A 453 4.23 9.48 -15.49
CA LYS A 453 3.73 9.18 -14.14
C LYS A 453 2.19 9.05 -14.13
N LYS A 454 1.64 8.32 -15.11
CA LYS A 454 0.20 8.18 -15.32
C LYS A 454 -0.42 7.21 -14.31
N GLU A 455 -1.64 7.53 -13.87
CA GLU A 455 -2.48 6.61 -13.12
C GLU A 455 -3.27 5.68 -14.05
N SER A 456 -3.45 4.44 -13.63
CA SER A 456 -4.17 3.41 -14.39
C SER A 456 -5.56 3.09 -13.83
N ARG A 457 -6.09 3.87 -12.86
CA ARG A 457 -7.46 3.66 -12.36
C ARG A 457 -8.48 4.35 -13.26
N VAL A 458 -9.20 3.55 -14.03
CA VAL A 458 -10.29 4.03 -14.89
C VAL A 458 -11.55 4.20 -14.04
N ALA A 459 -12.09 5.42 -13.99
CA ALA A 459 -13.32 5.71 -13.26
C ALA A 459 -14.54 5.08 -13.94
N PHE A 460 -15.53 4.63 -13.15
CA PHE A 460 -16.80 4.15 -13.68
C PHE A 460 -17.51 5.24 -14.50
N GLY A 461 -18.06 4.87 -15.65
CA GLY A 461 -18.81 5.79 -16.52
C GLY A 461 -17.95 6.85 -17.23
N SER A 462 -16.62 6.71 -17.22
CA SER A 462 -15.72 7.61 -17.97
C SER A 462 -15.65 7.28 -19.47
N GLY A 463 -16.16 6.12 -19.88
CA GLY A 463 -16.25 5.66 -21.26
C GLY A 463 -17.56 6.09 -21.93
N LYS A 464 -18.01 5.29 -22.90
CA LYS A 464 -19.25 5.54 -23.65
C LYS A 464 -20.43 4.73 -23.11
N ASP A 465 -21.63 5.22 -23.39
CA ASP A 465 -22.87 4.46 -23.20
C ASP A 465 -23.06 3.46 -24.35
N ILE A 466 -23.40 2.21 -24.00
CA ILE A 466 -23.71 1.13 -24.94
C ILE A 466 -25.10 0.61 -24.61
N MET A 467 -26.06 0.82 -25.51
CA MET A 467 -27.41 0.27 -25.36
C MET A 467 -27.37 -1.25 -25.57
N VAL A 468 -27.98 -2.00 -24.66
CA VAL A 468 -28.05 -3.46 -24.73
C VAL A 468 -29.50 -3.88 -24.82
N SER A 469 -29.88 -4.56 -25.91
CA SER A 469 -31.23 -5.08 -26.08
C SER A 469 -31.44 -6.40 -25.31
N PRO A 470 -32.68 -6.70 -24.88
CA PRO A 470 -33.04 -7.95 -24.23
C PRO A 470 -32.71 -9.17 -25.09
N GLY A 471 -32.43 -10.31 -24.45
CA GLY A 471 -32.18 -11.55 -25.16
C GLY A 471 -31.18 -12.48 -24.48
N ILE A 472 -30.86 -13.55 -25.20
CA ILE A 472 -29.89 -14.56 -24.76
C ILE A 472 -28.47 -14.04 -24.98
N ASP A 473 -27.67 -14.05 -23.92
CA ASP A 473 -26.26 -13.64 -23.89
C ASP A 473 -25.96 -12.22 -24.39
N THR A 474 -26.97 -11.37 -24.63
CA THR A 474 -26.75 -10.00 -25.13
C THR A 474 -25.93 -9.17 -24.14
N LEU A 475 -26.21 -9.31 -22.83
CA LEU A 475 -25.41 -8.70 -21.76
C LEU A 475 -23.98 -9.25 -21.71
N ALA A 476 -23.80 -10.57 -21.80
CA ALA A 476 -22.47 -11.18 -21.78
C ALA A 476 -21.61 -10.72 -22.98
N ASN A 477 -22.20 -10.69 -24.17
CA ASN A 477 -21.54 -10.23 -25.38
C ASN A 477 -21.23 -8.72 -25.31
N ALA A 478 -22.13 -7.91 -24.75
CA ALA A 478 -21.89 -6.48 -24.57
C ALA A 478 -20.73 -6.21 -23.59
N LEU A 479 -20.63 -7.00 -22.51
CA LEU A 479 -19.51 -6.93 -21.57
C LEU A 479 -18.19 -7.31 -22.25
N GLU A 480 -18.17 -8.38 -23.04
CA GLU A 480 -16.98 -8.83 -23.76
C GLU A 480 -16.46 -7.78 -24.76
N ASN A 481 -17.37 -7.00 -25.37
CA ASN A 481 -17.03 -5.96 -26.34
C ASN A 481 -16.89 -4.54 -25.73
N SER A 482 -17.08 -4.38 -24.43
CA SER A 482 -16.98 -3.08 -23.76
C SER A 482 -15.53 -2.70 -23.47
N MET A 483 -15.27 -1.40 -23.34
CA MET A 483 -13.97 -0.85 -22.97
C MET A 483 -13.95 -0.41 -21.49
N PRO A 484 -12.75 -0.25 -20.86
CA PRO A 484 -12.64 0.32 -19.53
C PRO A 484 -13.40 1.65 -19.40
N GLY A 485 -14.27 1.75 -18.41
CA GLY A 485 -15.07 2.93 -18.12
C GLY A 485 -16.44 2.98 -18.82
N ASP A 486 -16.74 2.09 -19.77
CA ASP A 486 -18.02 2.08 -20.48
C ASP A 486 -19.22 1.80 -19.56
N THR A 487 -20.40 2.24 -20.00
CA THR A 487 -21.69 2.02 -19.32
C THR A 487 -22.61 1.21 -20.24
N LEU A 488 -22.97 0.00 -19.83
CA LEU A 488 -23.99 -0.81 -20.49
C LEU A 488 -25.38 -0.41 -19.99
N VAL A 489 -26.23 0.10 -20.87
CA VAL A 489 -27.58 0.57 -20.56
C VAL A 489 -28.61 -0.43 -21.08
N LEU A 490 -29.22 -1.18 -20.16
CA LEU A 490 -30.23 -2.19 -20.44
C LEU A 490 -31.59 -1.52 -20.65
N GLU A 491 -32.37 -2.06 -21.60
CA GLU A 491 -33.76 -1.66 -21.81
C GLU A 491 -34.63 -2.02 -20.60
N ASN A 492 -35.39 -1.03 -20.10
CA ASN A 492 -36.28 -1.18 -18.94
C ASN A 492 -37.31 -2.31 -19.16
N GLY A 493 -37.49 -3.15 -18.15
CA GLY A 493 -38.42 -4.29 -18.18
C GLY A 493 -38.02 -5.42 -19.13
N GLY A 494 -36.86 -5.34 -19.78
CA GLY A 494 -36.34 -6.38 -20.66
C GLY A 494 -35.87 -7.63 -19.90
N GLU A 495 -35.91 -8.79 -20.55
CA GLU A 495 -35.38 -10.05 -20.03
C GLU A 495 -34.03 -10.41 -20.65
N TYR A 496 -33.05 -10.72 -19.80
CA TYR A 496 -31.69 -11.04 -20.18
C TYR A 496 -31.33 -12.41 -19.60
N LEU A 497 -31.11 -13.39 -20.48
CA LEU A 497 -30.74 -14.74 -20.08
C LEU A 497 -29.26 -14.99 -20.35
N LEU A 498 -28.51 -15.33 -19.31
CA LEU A 498 -27.11 -15.72 -19.41
C LEU A 498 -27.00 -17.25 -19.51
N THR A 499 -26.57 -17.77 -20.66
CA THR A 499 -26.23 -19.19 -20.83
C THR A 499 -24.73 -19.46 -20.63
N ARG A 500 -23.94 -18.37 -20.53
CA ARG A 500 -22.51 -18.33 -20.22
C ARG A 500 -22.21 -17.37 -19.07
N PHE A 501 -21.01 -17.48 -18.50
CA PHE A 501 -20.54 -16.52 -17.50
C PHE A 501 -20.33 -15.13 -18.13
N ALA A 502 -20.87 -14.09 -17.51
CA ALA A 502 -20.52 -12.71 -17.82
C ALA A 502 -19.22 -12.34 -17.09
N ASN A 503 -18.08 -12.29 -17.81
CA ASN A 503 -16.79 -11.94 -17.19
C ASN A 503 -16.58 -10.42 -17.19
N ILE A 504 -16.08 -9.89 -16.08
CA ILE A 504 -15.69 -8.48 -15.92
C ILE A 504 -14.16 -8.41 -15.85
N ASN A 505 -13.51 -7.85 -16.87
CA ASN A 505 -12.04 -7.77 -16.97
C ASN A 505 -11.50 -6.33 -16.83
N HIS A 506 -12.39 -5.35 -16.76
CA HIS A 506 -12.08 -3.93 -16.61
C HIS A 506 -13.20 -3.22 -15.83
N PRO A 507 -13.01 -1.96 -15.38
CA PRO A 507 -14.07 -1.18 -14.77
C PRO A 507 -15.23 -0.95 -15.75
N VAL A 508 -16.45 -1.33 -15.37
CA VAL A 508 -17.65 -1.19 -16.21
C VAL A 508 -18.89 -0.93 -15.35
N THR A 509 -19.81 -0.12 -15.88
CA THR A 509 -21.14 0.07 -15.29
C THR A 509 -22.17 -0.73 -16.06
N VAL A 510 -23.07 -1.42 -15.37
CA VAL A 510 -24.27 -2.05 -15.95
C VAL A 510 -25.48 -1.46 -15.26
N MET A 511 -26.35 -0.82 -16.03
CA MET A 511 -27.49 -0.10 -15.46
C MET A 511 -28.74 -0.15 -16.32
N ALA A 512 -29.86 0.24 -15.73
CA ALA A 512 -31.06 0.63 -16.46
C ALA A 512 -31.52 2.03 -16.04
N LYS A 513 -32.11 2.78 -16.97
CA LYS A 513 -32.69 4.09 -16.66
C LYS A 513 -33.85 3.93 -15.68
N GLN A 514 -34.22 4.99 -14.97
CA GLN A 514 -35.36 4.96 -14.04
C GLN A 514 -36.62 4.36 -14.71
N GLY A 515 -37.27 3.40 -14.05
CA GLY A 515 -38.42 2.67 -14.59
C GLY A 515 -38.43 1.21 -14.16
N ALA A 516 -39.11 0.35 -14.94
CA ALA A 516 -39.13 -1.08 -14.70
C ALA A 516 -37.72 -1.67 -14.79
N LYS A 517 -37.28 -2.37 -13.75
CA LYS A 517 -35.96 -3.02 -13.71
C LYS A 517 -35.91 -4.15 -14.75
N PRO A 518 -34.87 -4.22 -15.60
CA PRO A 518 -34.64 -5.39 -16.44
C PRO A 518 -34.35 -6.61 -15.56
N VAL A 519 -34.84 -7.77 -15.99
CA VAL A 519 -34.66 -9.04 -15.28
C VAL A 519 -33.49 -9.79 -15.90
N ILE A 520 -32.48 -10.08 -15.08
CA ILE A 520 -31.31 -10.85 -15.45
C ILE A 520 -31.45 -12.23 -14.79
N ARG A 521 -31.37 -13.28 -15.61
CA ARG A 521 -31.37 -14.69 -15.21
C ARG A 521 -30.14 -15.39 -15.76
N SER A 522 -29.78 -16.53 -15.20
CA SER A 522 -28.63 -17.31 -15.66
C SER A 522 -28.88 -18.81 -15.53
N GLU A 523 -28.48 -19.57 -16.55
CA GLU A 523 -28.37 -21.03 -16.55
C GLU A 523 -26.97 -21.50 -16.11
N LYS A 524 -26.08 -20.58 -15.72
CA LYS A 524 -24.79 -20.89 -15.10
C LYS A 524 -24.89 -20.77 -13.58
N PRO A 525 -24.03 -21.50 -12.82
CA PRO A 525 -23.96 -21.37 -11.36
C PRO A 525 -23.50 -20.01 -10.85
N SER A 526 -22.93 -19.19 -11.74
CA SER A 526 -22.58 -17.80 -11.47
C SER A 526 -23.08 -16.97 -12.63
N PHE A 527 -23.66 -15.81 -12.36
CA PHE A 527 -24.09 -14.91 -13.43
C PHE A 527 -22.85 -14.15 -13.91
N ILE A 528 -22.21 -13.46 -12.98
CA ILE A 528 -21.10 -12.54 -13.21
C ILE A 528 -19.84 -13.03 -12.50
N VAL A 529 -18.70 -12.91 -13.18
CA VAL A 529 -17.38 -13.25 -12.64
C VAL A 529 -16.45 -12.06 -12.77
N ILE A 530 -16.08 -11.46 -11.64
CA ILE A 530 -15.06 -10.41 -11.60
C ILE A 530 -13.68 -11.09 -11.75
N ARG A 531 -12.92 -10.69 -12.76
CA ARG A 531 -11.57 -11.18 -13.08
C ARG A 531 -10.52 -10.14 -12.73
N ASN A 532 -9.25 -10.52 -12.84
CA ASN A 532 -8.14 -9.58 -12.62
C ASN A 532 -8.28 -8.36 -13.53
N GLY A 533 -8.25 -7.16 -12.96
CA GLY A 533 -8.52 -5.89 -13.67
C GLY A 533 -9.99 -5.45 -13.68
N GLY A 534 -10.93 -6.34 -13.34
CA GLY A 534 -12.36 -6.06 -13.32
C GLY A 534 -12.79 -5.20 -12.12
N ALA A 535 -13.71 -4.27 -12.37
CA ALA A 535 -14.48 -3.57 -11.33
C ALA A 535 -15.90 -3.36 -11.87
N LEU A 536 -16.91 -3.40 -10.99
CA LEU A 536 -18.31 -3.48 -11.42
C LEU A 536 -19.19 -2.49 -10.66
N ASN A 537 -19.93 -1.68 -11.41
CA ASN A 537 -21.02 -0.86 -10.88
C ASN A 537 -22.36 -1.34 -11.43
N LEU A 538 -23.32 -1.67 -10.56
CA LEU A 538 -24.65 -2.16 -10.90
C LEU A 538 -25.71 -1.18 -10.43
N ASN A 539 -26.58 -0.72 -11.32
CA ASN A 539 -27.64 0.23 -10.95
C ASN A 539 -29.01 -0.14 -11.54
N ASN A 540 -30.04 -0.16 -10.69
CA ASN A 540 -31.44 -0.30 -11.13
C ASN A 540 -31.75 -1.61 -11.88
N LEU A 541 -31.19 -2.74 -11.43
CA LEU A 541 -31.34 -4.06 -12.05
C LEU A 541 -32.15 -5.03 -11.19
N TRP A 542 -32.72 -6.07 -11.79
CA TRP A 542 -33.34 -7.18 -11.06
C TRP A 542 -32.63 -8.50 -11.40
N PHE A 543 -31.98 -9.13 -10.43
CA PHE A 543 -31.43 -10.48 -10.55
C PHE A 543 -32.42 -11.52 -10.01
N ASP A 544 -32.66 -12.56 -10.80
CA ASP A 544 -33.64 -13.60 -10.48
C ASP A 544 -33.02 -15.00 -10.67
N GLY A 545 -33.05 -15.81 -9.60
CA GLY A 545 -32.37 -17.11 -9.55
C GLY A 545 -33.16 -18.27 -10.17
N ALA A 546 -34.39 -18.04 -10.66
CA ALA A 546 -35.30 -19.12 -11.05
C ALA A 546 -34.81 -19.99 -12.23
N ALA A 547 -33.96 -19.44 -13.11
CA ALA A 547 -33.38 -20.18 -14.24
C ALA A 547 -32.04 -20.87 -13.90
N SER A 548 -31.53 -20.72 -12.67
CA SER A 548 -30.23 -21.26 -12.30
C SER A 548 -30.24 -22.78 -12.19
N PRO A 549 -29.07 -23.43 -12.32
CA PRO A 549 -28.98 -24.87 -12.14
C PRO A 549 -29.40 -25.33 -10.74
N ASP A 550 -30.11 -26.45 -10.66
CA ASP A 550 -30.49 -27.07 -9.39
C ASP A 550 -29.31 -27.83 -8.74
N TYR A 551 -28.34 -27.07 -8.22
CA TYR A 551 -27.33 -27.61 -7.31
C TYR A 551 -26.82 -26.54 -6.35
N LYS A 552 -26.11 -27.01 -5.31
CA LYS A 552 -25.64 -26.17 -4.21
C LYS A 552 -24.47 -25.28 -4.59
N GLY A 553 -24.41 -24.08 -4.02
CA GLY A 553 -23.25 -23.20 -4.14
C GLY A 553 -23.29 -22.21 -5.30
N ASN A 554 -24.47 -21.96 -5.87
CA ASN A 554 -24.68 -20.94 -6.89
C ASN A 554 -24.39 -19.53 -6.34
N SER A 555 -24.20 -18.57 -7.24
CA SER A 555 -23.92 -17.17 -6.92
C SER A 555 -24.47 -16.25 -8.00
N ILE A 556 -24.84 -15.00 -7.69
CA ILE A 556 -25.01 -13.99 -8.75
C ILE A 556 -23.62 -13.53 -9.17
N ILE A 557 -22.83 -13.04 -8.23
CA ILE A 557 -21.51 -12.47 -8.45
C ILE A 557 -20.48 -13.30 -7.68
N ARG A 558 -19.33 -13.53 -8.30
CA ARG A 558 -18.14 -14.01 -7.58
C ARG A 558 -16.86 -13.42 -8.18
N THR A 559 -15.79 -13.45 -7.41
CA THR A 559 -14.45 -13.21 -7.97
C THR A 559 -13.91 -14.45 -8.69
N SER A 560 -12.75 -14.30 -9.32
CA SER A 560 -11.99 -15.41 -9.89
C SER A 560 -11.65 -16.45 -8.82
N ARG A 561 -11.62 -17.74 -9.21
CA ARG A 561 -11.13 -18.80 -8.32
C ARG A 561 -9.59 -18.86 -8.24
N SER A 562 -8.93 -18.17 -9.17
CA SER A 562 -7.48 -17.95 -9.18
C SER A 562 -7.18 -16.57 -8.60
N SER A 563 -5.97 -16.41 -8.06
CA SER A 563 -5.49 -15.16 -7.48
C SER A 563 -5.65 -13.97 -8.44
N MET A 564 -5.95 -12.81 -7.88
CA MET A 564 -6.07 -11.52 -8.56
C MET A 564 -5.14 -10.53 -7.88
N ASN A 565 -4.12 -10.09 -8.60
CA ASN A 565 -3.19 -9.08 -8.11
C ASN A 565 -3.71 -7.66 -8.30
N ILE A 566 -4.69 -7.39 -9.16
CA ILE A 566 -5.36 -6.08 -9.23
C ILE A 566 -6.59 -6.10 -8.30
N ASN A 567 -6.66 -5.14 -7.37
CA ASN A 567 -7.83 -4.99 -6.50
C ASN A 567 -9.06 -4.57 -7.33
N TYR A 568 -10.25 -4.97 -6.89
CA TYR A 568 -11.51 -4.65 -7.56
C TYR A 568 -12.41 -3.72 -6.72
N SER A 569 -13.39 -3.11 -7.35
CA SER A 569 -14.52 -2.44 -6.69
C SER A 569 -15.83 -3.09 -7.11
N LEU A 570 -16.79 -3.20 -6.19
CA LEU A 570 -18.16 -3.62 -6.47
C LEU A 570 -19.15 -2.61 -5.88
N LEU A 571 -19.85 -1.87 -6.75
CA LEU A 571 -20.90 -0.93 -6.37
C LEU A 571 -22.25 -1.49 -6.82
N VAL A 572 -23.21 -1.58 -5.91
CA VAL A 572 -24.55 -2.12 -6.16
C VAL A 572 -25.56 -1.14 -5.59
N ASP A 573 -26.35 -0.52 -6.44
CA ASP A 573 -27.35 0.46 -6.03
C ASP A 573 -28.71 0.19 -6.66
N ASN A 574 -29.77 0.32 -5.87
CA ASN A 574 -31.14 0.20 -6.34
C ASN A 574 -31.37 -1.15 -7.08
N VAL A 575 -30.86 -2.26 -6.54
CA VAL A 575 -30.99 -3.59 -7.14
C VAL A 575 -32.06 -4.39 -6.43
N LYS A 576 -32.80 -5.20 -7.19
CA LYS A 576 -33.70 -6.23 -6.66
C LYS A 576 -33.09 -7.62 -6.85
N VAL A 577 -33.16 -8.47 -5.84
CA VAL A 577 -32.71 -9.87 -5.91
C VAL A 577 -33.80 -10.79 -5.40
N THR A 578 -34.20 -11.78 -6.20
CA THR A 578 -35.23 -12.77 -5.83
C THR A 578 -34.82 -14.19 -6.18
N ASP A 579 -35.41 -15.14 -5.45
CA ASP A 579 -35.46 -16.55 -5.79
C ASP A 579 -34.08 -17.22 -5.98
N LEU A 580 -33.14 -16.83 -5.12
CA LEU A 580 -31.88 -17.55 -4.95
C LEU A 580 -32.10 -18.73 -4.01
N ASN A 581 -33.06 -19.60 -4.35
CA ASN A 581 -33.56 -20.65 -3.47
C ASN A 581 -33.83 -21.99 -4.17
N ILE A 582 -33.45 -22.13 -5.45
CA ILE A 582 -33.61 -23.39 -6.18
C ILE A 582 -32.93 -24.58 -5.46
N ASN A 583 -31.79 -24.33 -4.82
CA ASN A 583 -31.11 -25.27 -3.92
C ASN A 583 -30.44 -24.50 -2.77
N GLY A 584 -29.76 -25.19 -1.86
CA GLY A 584 -29.04 -24.58 -0.72
C GLY A 584 -27.78 -23.82 -1.15
N TYR A 585 -27.36 -22.85 -0.33
CA TYR A 585 -26.11 -22.09 -0.52
C TYR A 585 -26.07 -21.30 -1.84
N PHE A 586 -27.17 -20.64 -2.23
CA PHE A 586 -27.18 -19.71 -3.35
C PHE A 586 -26.87 -18.30 -2.83
N TYR A 587 -25.67 -17.83 -3.13
CA TYR A 587 -25.12 -16.55 -2.67
C TYR A 587 -25.49 -15.38 -3.59
N PHE A 588 -25.54 -14.16 -3.05
CA PHE A 588 -25.48 -12.98 -3.93
C PHE A 588 -24.03 -12.74 -4.39
N PHE A 589 -23.10 -12.51 -3.45
CA PHE A 589 -21.69 -12.29 -3.72
C PHE A 589 -20.78 -13.27 -2.96
N LYS A 590 -19.76 -13.79 -3.67
CA LYS A 590 -18.73 -14.66 -3.08
C LYS A 590 -17.32 -14.23 -3.49
N ALA A 591 -16.53 -13.79 -2.52
CA ALA A 591 -15.08 -13.67 -2.68
C ALA A 591 -14.42 -15.04 -2.60
N TYR A 592 -13.34 -15.21 -3.36
CA TYR A 592 -12.43 -16.35 -3.31
C TYR A 592 -11.05 -15.92 -2.78
N PRO A 593 -10.27 -16.85 -2.19
CA PRO A 593 -8.93 -16.55 -1.70
C PRO A 593 -8.02 -15.92 -2.76
N GLY A 594 -7.11 -15.06 -2.34
CA GLY A 594 -6.19 -14.36 -3.24
C GLY A 594 -6.86 -13.26 -4.04
N THR A 595 -8.04 -12.77 -3.63
CA THR A 595 -8.73 -11.63 -4.25
C THR A 595 -9.06 -10.57 -3.20
N PHE A 596 -8.99 -9.29 -3.56
CA PHE A 596 -9.16 -8.19 -2.61
C PHE A 596 -9.97 -7.04 -3.22
N ALA A 597 -10.98 -6.58 -2.50
CA ALA A 597 -11.75 -5.41 -2.86
C ALA A 597 -11.17 -4.15 -2.20
N ASP A 598 -10.94 -3.10 -2.99
CA ASP A 598 -10.73 -1.76 -2.43
C ASP A 598 -12.03 -1.26 -1.77
N GLU A 599 -13.17 -1.55 -2.41
CA GLU A 599 -14.48 -1.22 -1.86
C GLU A 599 -15.58 -2.18 -2.33
N ILE A 600 -16.55 -2.40 -1.45
CA ILE A 600 -17.84 -3.00 -1.78
C ILE A 600 -18.94 -2.10 -1.20
N VAL A 601 -19.90 -1.70 -2.03
CA VAL A 601 -21.07 -0.92 -1.62
C VAL A 601 -22.33 -1.65 -2.06
N ILE A 602 -23.25 -1.90 -1.12
CA ILE A 602 -24.63 -2.33 -1.40
C ILE A 602 -25.58 -1.29 -0.83
N ALA A 603 -26.28 -0.59 -1.71
CA ALA A 603 -27.15 0.52 -1.36
C ALA A 603 -28.57 0.34 -1.92
N ASN A 604 -29.57 0.81 -1.16
CA ASN A 604 -30.94 1.02 -1.62
C ASN A 604 -31.58 -0.21 -2.30
N SER A 605 -31.21 -1.42 -1.89
CA SER A 605 -31.54 -2.66 -2.59
C SER A 605 -32.52 -3.54 -1.80
N ASP A 606 -33.35 -4.29 -2.52
CA ASP A 606 -34.33 -5.23 -1.97
C ASP A 606 -33.95 -6.67 -2.32
N MET A 607 -33.60 -7.49 -1.33
CA MET A 607 -33.13 -8.85 -1.54
C MET A 607 -33.94 -9.86 -0.73
N SER A 608 -34.51 -10.85 -1.41
CA SER A 608 -35.42 -11.81 -0.78
C SER A 608 -35.30 -13.25 -1.29
N ASN A 609 -35.70 -14.22 -0.47
CA ASN A 609 -35.69 -15.65 -0.80
C ASN A 609 -34.30 -16.18 -1.17
N ILE A 610 -33.35 -16.12 -0.24
CA ILE A 610 -31.94 -16.43 -0.51
C ILE A 610 -31.45 -17.54 0.42
N THR A 611 -30.91 -18.62 -0.12
CA THR A 611 -30.44 -19.78 0.67
C THR A 611 -28.99 -19.73 1.11
N GLY A 612 -28.16 -18.87 0.49
CA GLY A 612 -26.80 -18.55 0.95
C GLY A 612 -26.72 -17.17 1.62
N ALA A 613 -25.51 -16.67 1.81
CA ALA A 613 -25.24 -15.33 2.31
C ALA A 613 -25.34 -14.25 1.21
N ILE A 614 -25.58 -12.99 1.60
CA ILE A 614 -25.50 -11.86 0.64
C ILE A 614 -24.04 -11.56 0.31
N LEU A 615 -23.20 -11.36 1.32
CA LEU A 615 -21.76 -11.11 1.16
C LEU A 615 -20.92 -12.16 1.91
N SER A 616 -20.25 -13.05 1.16
CA SER A 616 -19.27 -14.00 1.72
C SER A 616 -17.84 -13.48 1.53
N LEU A 617 -17.26 -12.90 2.58
CA LEU A 617 -15.92 -12.27 2.63
C LEU A 617 -15.03 -12.94 3.69
N ASN A 618 -15.11 -14.27 3.79
CA ASN A 618 -14.55 -15.06 4.89
C ASN A 618 -13.71 -16.26 4.44
N LYS A 619 -12.95 -16.10 3.35
CA LYS A 619 -12.21 -17.22 2.74
C LYS A 619 -10.71 -17.24 3.04
N GLU A 620 -10.18 -16.18 3.63
CA GLU A 620 -8.80 -16.10 4.12
C GLU A 620 -8.74 -16.61 5.57
N THR A 621 -8.63 -17.92 5.77
CA THR A 621 -8.87 -18.58 7.07
C THR A 621 -7.61 -19.10 7.76
N GLU A 622 -6.43 -18.73 7.26
CA GLU A 622 -5.13 -19.20 7.74
C GLU A 622 -4.63 -18.42 8.97
N ASP A 623 -5.37 -17.41 9.43
CA ASP A 623 -5.03 -16.56 10.59
C ASP A 623 -3.69 -15.82 10.45
N LEU A 624 -3.38 -15.40 9.22
CA LEU A 624 -2.16 -14.65 8.87
C LEU A 624 -2.39 -13.14 8.71
N GLY A 625 -3.52 -12.61 9.17
CA GLY A 625 -3.89 -11.19 9.00
C GLY A 625 -4.39 -10.82 7.60
N VAL A 626 -4.61 -11.80 6.72
CA VAL A 626 -5.14 -11.60 5.37
C VAL A 626 -6.67 -11.44 5.44
N TYR A 627 -7.23 -10.56 4.61
CA TYR A 627 -8.67 -10.31 4.49
C TYR A 627 -9.03 -9.92 3.06
N SER A 628 -10.34 -9.80 2.75
CA SER A 628 -10.82 -9.68 1.36
C SER A 628 -11.40 -8.33 0.95
N VAL A 629 -11.56 -7.37 1.87
CA VAL A 629 -12.15 -6.05 1.59
C VAL A 629 -11.57 -4.96 2.49
N GLU A 630 -11.16 -3.84 1.90
CA GLU A 630 -10.72 -2.66 2.65
C GLU A 630 -11.92 -1.88 3.19
N ASN A 631 -12.81 -1.42 2.30
CA ASN A 631 -13.99 -0.62 2.65
C ASN A 631 -15.28 -1.35 2.29
N LEU A 632 -16.20 -1.50 3.25
CA LEU A 632 -17.49 -2.13 3.04
C LEU A 632 -18.62 -1.22 3.54
N THR A 633 -19.57 -0.92 2.66
CA THR A 633 -20.77 -0.15 2.99
C THR A 633 -22.04 -0.95 2.64
N ILE A 634 -22.94 -1.08 3.60
CA ILE A 634 -24.27 -1.69 3.42
C ILE A 634 -25.30 -0.66 3.91
N GLU A 635 -26.00 0.01 2.99
CA GLU A 635 -26.86 1.14 3.33
C GLU A 635 -28.28 1.08 2.73
N GLY A 636 -29.30 1.36 3.53
CA GLY A 636 -30.66 1.59 3.01
C GLY A 636 -31.32 0.35 2.39
N ASN A 637 -30.88 -0.87 2.74
CA ASN A 637 -31.35 -2.10 2.12
C ASN A 637 -32.46 -2.79 2.90
N THR A 638 -33.26 -3.60 2.19
CA THR A 638 -34.19 -4.56 2.79
C THR A 638 -33.74 -5.99 2.48
N PHE A 639 -33.52 -6.79 3.52
CA PHE A 639 -33.18 -8.21 3.42
C PHE A 639 -34.29 -9.06 4.06
N THR A 640 -34.91 -9.94 3.28
CA THR A 640 -36.01 -10.81 3.76
C THR A 640 -35.74 -12.28 3.44
N ASP A 641 -35.93 -13.18 4.40
CA ASP A 641 -35.83 -14.63 4.17
C ASP A 641 -34.46 -15.08 3.62
N VAL A 642 -33.38 -14.60 4.24
CA VAL A 642 -31.99 -15.01 3.97
C VAL A 642 -31.59 -16.12 4.94
N LYS A 643 -31.24 -17.30 4.45
CA LYS A 643 -30.96 -18.46 5.32
C LYS A 643 -29.63 -18.36 6.07
N GLU A 644 -28.62 -17.73 5.47
CA GLU A 644 -27.33 -17.42 6.11
C GLU A 644 -27.26 -15.93 6.48
N GLU A 645 -26.08 -15.34 6.55
CA GLU A 645 -25.86 -13.95 6.93
C GLU A 645 -26.11 -12.96 5.79
N VAL A 646 -26.44 -11.71 6.12
CA VAL A 646 -26.27 -10.60 5.19
C VAL A 646 -24.78 -10.42 4.88
N VAL A 647 -23.91 -10.49 5.89
CA VAL A 647 -22.48 -10.32 5.67
C VAL A 647 -21.67 -11.16 6.64
N THR A 648 -20.60 -11.75 6.12
CA THR A 648 -19.55 -12.39 6.90
C THR A 648 -18.20 -11.83 6.48
N VAL A 649 -17.56 -11.05 7.36
CA VAL A 649 -16.21 -10.50 7.19
C VAL A 649 -15.23 -11.24 8.10
N TYR A 650 -14.09 -11.63 7.57
CA TYR A 650 -13.04 -12.31 8.34
C TYR A 650 -11.66 -11.71 8.10
N ARG A 651 -10.97 -11.38 9.18
CA ARG A 651 -9.53 -11.12 9.27
C ARG A 651 -9.00 -11.81 10.53
N GLY A 652 -8.43 -13.01 10.38
CA GLY A 652 -7.92 -13.79 11.51
C GLY A 652 -6.46 -13.50 11.85
N GLY A 653 -6.01 -13.95 13.02
CA GLY A 653 -4.62 -13.82 13.48
C GLY A 653 -4.34 -12.59 14.33
N PHE A 654 -3.04 -12.32 14.53
CA PHE A 654 -2.53 -11.24 15.40
C PHE A 654 -1.75 -10.17 14.62
N ASP A 655 -1.95 -10.07 13.30
CA ASP A 655 -1.30 -9.03 12.50
C ASP A 655 -1.82 -7.63 12.86
N GLU A 656 -0.92 -6.65 12.90
CA GLU A 656 -1.21 -5.23 13.15
C GLU A 656 -0.70 -4.32 12.01
N SER A 657 -0.31 -4.91 10.88
CA SER A 657 0.31 -4.22 9.74
C SER A 657 -0.70 -3.72 8.70
N THR A 658 -2.00 -3.85 8.97
CA THR A 658 -3.09 -3.55 8.04
C THR A 658 -4.02 -2.45 8.56
N PHE A 659 -4.86 -1.89 7.68
CA PHE A 659 -5.77 -0.79 8.02
C PHE A 659 -7.20 -1.28 8.28
N GLY A 660 -7.73 -2.09 7.36
CA GLY A 660 -9.10 -2.59 7.38
C GLY A 660 -9.24 -4.00 7.96
N PRO A 661 -10.44 -4.60 7.85
CA PRO A 661 -11.61 -4.04 7.18
C PRO A 661 -12.21 -2.81 7.89
N MET A 662 -12.75 -1.89 7.10
CA MET A 662 -13.56 -0.74 7.52
C MET A 662 -15.00 -0.95 7.04
N VAL A 663 -15.93 -1.06 7.98
CA VAL A 663 -17.29 -1.51 7.71
C VAL A 663 -18.31 -0.51 8.24
N THR A 664 -19.22 -0.07 7.36
CA THR A 664 -20.37 0.76 7.68
C THR A 664 -21.66 0.04 7.30
N VAL A 665 -22.58 -0.08 8.26
CA VAL A 665 -23.92 -0.65 8.07
C VAL A 665 -24.94 0.38 8.53
N LYS A 666 -25.76 0.93 7.63
CA LYS A 666 -26.65 2.04 7.97
C LYS A 666 -28.04 1.92 7.36
N GLY A 667 -29.11 2.22 8.11
CA GLY A 667 -30.45 2.37 7.52
C GLY A 667 -31.06 1.07 6.99
N ASN A 668 -30.64 -0.11 7.47
CA ASN A 668 -31.06 -1.40 6.88
C ASN A 668 -32.23 -2.04 7.63
N ARG A 669 -33.01 -2.85 6.92
CA ARG A 669 -34.13 -3.65 7.46
C ARG A 669 -33.89 -5.14 7.18
N LEU A 670 -33.71 -5.92 8.23
CA LEU A 670 -33.50 -7.37 8.15
C LEU A 670 -34.70 -8.11 8.73
N LYS A 671 -35.26 -9.07 7.98
CA LYS A 671 -36.35 -9.94 8.44
C LYS A 671 -36.06 -11.40 8.11
N ASN A 672 -36.12 -12.27 9.11
CA ASN A 672 -35.86 -13.71 8.96
C ASN A 672 -34.50 -14.04 8.32
N VAL A 673 -33.44 -13.42 8.85
CA VAL A 673 -32.05 -13.58 8.41
C VAL A 673 -31.27 -14.51 9.34
N GLY A 674 -30.43 -15.40 8.79
CA GLY A 674 -29.44 -16.17 9.55
C GLY A 674 -29.98 -17.36 10.34
N LYS A 675 -31.21 -17.78 10.09
CA LYS A 675 -31.92 -18.86 10.82
C LYS A 675 -31.92 -20.23 10.08
N GLY A 676 -31.18 -20.37 8.98
CA GLY A 676 -31.12 -21.61 8.22
C GLY A 676 -30.53 -22.78 9.03
N LYS A 677 -31.06 -24.00 8.87
CA LYS A 677 -30.59 -25.18 9.63
C LYS A 677 -29.16 -25.60 9.31
N THR A 678 -28.67 -25.25 8.13
CA THR A 678 -27.32 -25.56 7.64
C THR A 678 -26.33 -24.42 7.84
N HIS A 679 -26.77 -23.34 8.49
CA HIS A 679 -26.01 -22.13 8.72
C HIS A 679 -24.99 -22.33 9.85
N ARG A 680 -23.73 -21.97 9.62
CA ARG A 680 -22.61 -22.33 10.52
C ARG A 680 -22.28 -21.29 11.58
N THR A 681 -22.46 -19.99 11.30
CA THR A 681 -22.10 -18.95 12.29
C THR A 681 -23.23 -18.67 13.30
N GLY A 682 -24.48 -18.92 12.89
CA GLY A 682 -25.66 -18.60 13.70
C GLY A 682 -25.86 -17.10 13.93
N ALA A 683 -25.38 -16.26 13.00
CA ALA A 683 -25.51 -14.80 13.01
C ALA A 683 -26.41 -14.23 11.89
N SER A 684 -26.94 -13.03 12.03
CA SER A 684 -27.50 -12.27 10.90
C SER A 684 -26.42 -11.47 10.17
N MET A 685 -25.40 -11.03 10.91
CA MET A 685 -24.17 -10.42 10.43
C MET A 685 -23.02 -10.91 11.31
N TYR A 686 -21.90 -11.29 10.70
CA TYR A 686 -20.72 -11.81 11.41
C TYR A 686 -19.47 -11.01 11.05
N PHE A 687 -18.83 -10.44 12.06
CA PHE A 687 -17.64 -9.60 11.93
C PHE A 687 -16.50 -10.18 12.77
N HIS A 688 -15.48 -10.71 12.13
CA HIS A 688 -14.26 -11.21 12.77
C HIS A 688 -13.06 -10.36 12.37
N GLY A 689 -12.41 -9.73 13.36
CA GLY A 689 -11.19 -8.96 13.18
C GLY A 689 -11.34 -7.64 12.40
N VAL A 690 -12.56 -7.14 12.25
CA VAL A 690 -12.87 -5.83 11.67
C VAL A 690 -12.25 -4.72 12.52
N GLN A 691 -11.52 -3.80 11.88
CA GLN A 691 -10.72 -2.78 12.57
C GLN A 691 -11.50 -1.49 12.82
N ASN A 692 -12.51 -1.22 12.00
CA ASN A 692 -13.48 -0.16 12.22
C ASN A 692 -14.88 -0.66 11.79
N LEU A 693 -15.81 -0.75 12.73
CA LEU A 693 -17.19 -1.16 12.50
C LEU A 693 -18.13 -0.09 13.04
N HIS A 694 -18.98 0.43 12.16
CA HIS A 694 -20.08 1.32 12.53
C HIS A 694 -21.41 0.75 12.03
N ILE A 695 -22.32 0.46 12.96
CA ILE A 695 -23.69 0.04 12.66
C ILE A 695 -24.63 1.10 13.20
N ASP A 696 -25.47 1.66 12.33
CA ASP A 696 -26.43 2.72 12.65
C ASP A 696 -27.80 2.45 12.01
N ASP A 697 -28.86 3.00 12.59
CA ASP A 697 -30.24 3.03 12.06
C ASP A 697 -30.70 1.71 11.43
N THR A 698 -30.49 0.59 12.12
CA THR A 698 -30.73 -0.75 11.57
C THR A 698 -31.79 -1.51 12.37
N THR A 699 -32.80 -2.04 11.68
CA THR A 699 -33.87 -2.86 12.29
C THR A 699 -33.70 -4.32 11.94
N ILE A 700 -33.68 -5.19 12.95
CA ILE A 700 -33.45 -6.63 12.82
C ILE A 700 -34.61 -7.40 13.45
N THR A 701 -35.51 -7.91 12.62
CA THR A 701 -36.74 -8.61 13.01
C THR A 701 -36.63 -10.11 12.76
N ASP A 702 -37.07 -10.92 13.71
CA ASP A 702 -37.13 -12.37 13.61
C ASP A 702 -35.85 -12.99 13.03
N SER A 703 -34.67 -12.52 13.43
CA SER A 703 -33.40 -12.96 12.83
C SER A 703 -32.43 -13.53 13.86
N ALA A 704 -31.32 -14.08 13.39
CA ALA A 704 -30.17 -14.42 14.21
C ALA A 704 -29.47 -13.15 14.74
N PRO A 705 -28.67 -13.22 15.82
CA PRO A 705 -27.99 -12.06 16.40
C PRO A 705 -26.89 -11.50 15.50
N ILE A 706 -26.50 -10.25 15.73
CA ILE A 706 -25.19 -9.75 15.28
C ILE A 706 -24.11 -10.46 16.10
N SER A 707 -23.05 -10.92 15.44
CA SER A 707 -21.94 -11.61 16.08
C SER A 707 -20.62 -10.89 15.80
N LEU A 708 -19.89 -10.59 16.86
CA LEU A 708 -18.61 -9.88 16.86
C LEU A 708 -17.52 -10.81 17.39
N TYR A 709 -16.37 -10.80 16.72
CA TYR A 709 -15.14 -11.37 17.23
C TYR A 709 -14.03 -10.33 17.09
N LEU A 710 -13.80 -9.58 18.16
CA LEU A 710 -12.82 -8.51 18.21
C LEU A 710 -11.43 -9.12 18.41
N THR A 711 -10.49 -8.73 17.55
CA THR A 711 -9.08 -9.15 17.60
C THR A 711 -8.21 -8.02 18.14
N ASN A 712 -6.89 -8.23 18.16
CA ASN A 712 -5.93 -7.16 18.42
C ASN A 712 -6.04 -6.00 17.40
N GLY A 713 -5.33 -4.91 17.70
CA GLY A 713 -5.33 -3.70 16.86
C GLY A 713 -6.10 -2.50 17.43
N GLU A 714 -6.70 -2.65 18.63
CA GLU A 714 -7.65 -1.68 19.21
C GLU A 714 -8.77 -1.35 18.22
N PRO A 715 -9.56 -2.35 17.79
CA PRO A 715 -10.65 -2.14 16.84
C PRO A 715 -11.68 -1.17 17.41
N ILE A 716 -12.22 -0.29 16.57
CA ILE A 716 -13.32 0.59 16.94
C ILE A 716 -14.61 -0.10 16.49
N THR A 717 -15.50 -0.41 17.43
CA THR A 717 -16.85 -0.89 17.13
C THR A 717 -17.87 0.01 17.80
N VAL A 718 -18.71 0.66 17.00
CA VAL A 718 -19.82 1.51 17.43
C VAL A 718 -21.11 0.96 16.83
N ILE A 719 -22.07 0.64 17.70
CA ILE A 719 -23.39 0.14 17.30
C ILE A 719 -24.44 1.06 17.93
N GLU A 720 -25.11 1.85 17.12
CA GLU A 720 -26.08 2.83 17.57
C GLU A 720 -27.42 2.73 16.85
N ASN A 721 -28.50 3.13 17.52
CA ASN A 721 -29.85 3.20 16.94
C ASN A 721 -30.31 1.88 16.29
N VAL A 722 -29.96 0.73 16.90
CA VAL A 722 -30.33 -0.60 16.40
C VAL A 722 -31.53 -1.17 17.16
N SER A 723 -32.54 -1.66 16.43
CA SER A 723 -33.70 -2.33 17.01
C SER A 723 -33.73 -3.82 16.72
N HIS A 724 -33.66 -4.64 17.76
CA HIS A 724 -33.81 -6.09 17.69
C HIS A 724 -35.24 -6.48 18.09
N ILE A 725 -36.03 -6.99 17.15
CA ILE A 725 -37.41 -7.44 17.38
C ILE A 725 -37.46 -8.96 17.21
N ASN A 726 -37.81 -9.73 18.25
CA ASN A 726 -37.74 -11.21 18.23
C ASN A 726 -36.36 -11.76 17.80
N THR A 727 -35.32 -10.97 18.04
CA THR A 727 -33.95 -11.26 17.64
C THR A 727 -33.10 -11.30 18.92
N PRO A 728 -32.23 -12.32 19.10
CA PRO A 728 -31.36 -12.39 20.27
C PRO A 728 -30.41 -11.18 20.36
N LYS A 729 -29.85 -10.98 21.56
CA LYS A 729 -28.85 -9.95 21.82
C LYS A 729 -27.58 -10.14 21.00
N ILE A 730 -26.85 -9.04 20.78
CA ILE A 730 -25.51 -9.05 20.18
C ILE A 730 -24.63 -10.07 20.92
N LYS A 731 -23.89 -10.88 20.17
CA LYS A 731 -22.89 -11.82 20.69
C LYS A 731 -21.50 -11.28 20.42
N ALA A 732 -20.63 -11.28 21.42
CA ALA A 732 -19.24 -10.84 21.28
C ALA A 732 -18.32 -11.72 22.13
N ASN A 733 -17.04 -11.83 21.76
CA ASN A 733 -16.01 -12.52 22.53
C ASN A 733 -15.50 -11.70 23.74
N ASN A 734 -15.64 -10.38 23.71
CA ASN A 734 -15.33 -9.48 24.82
C ASN A 734 -16.31 -8.28 24.84
N THR A 735 -16.05 -7.26 25.68
CA THR A 735 -16.91 -6.08 25.85
C THR A 735 -16.33 -4.78 25.28
N GLU A 736 -15.30 -4.85 24.43
CA GLU A 736 -14.58 -3.69 23.89
C GLU A 736 -15.30 -3.07 22.67
N TYR A 737 -16.60 -2.82 22.82
CA TYR A 737 -17.43 -2.18 21.80
C TYR A 737 -18.44 -1.24 22.46
N ASN A 738 -18.81 -0.18 21.75
CA ASN A 738 -19.75 0.81 22.23
C ASN A 738 -21.15 0.55 21.66
N VAL A 739 -22.15 0.63 22.53
CA VAL A 739 -23.57 0.56 22.15
C VAL A 739 -24.29 1.82 22.61
N ASP A 740 -25.10 2.40 21.73
CA ASP A 740 -26.00 3.51 22.08
C ASP A 740 -27.40 3.30 21.47
N ASN A 741 -28.46 3.62 22.21
CA ASN A 741 -29.85 3.47 21.74
C ASN A 741 -30.18 2.10 21.09
N VAL A 742 -29.65 1.00 21.66
CA VAL A 742 -29.93 -0.37 21.16
C VAL A 742 -31.11 -0.98 21.95
N SER A 743 -32.17 -1.38 21.25
CA SER A 743 -33.40 -1.92 21.85
C SER A 743 -33.61 -3.41 21.55
N TYR A 744 -34.18 -4.14 22.52
CA TYR A 744 -34.53 -5.56 22.39
C TYR A 744 -36.00 -5.77 22.74
N GLN A 745 -36.82 -6.09 21.74
CA GLN A 745 -38.27 -6.22 21.86
C GLN A 745 -38.71 -7.64 21.53
N LYS A 746 -39.80 -8.09 22.16
CA LYS A 746 -40.59 -9.25 21.72
C LYS A 746 -41.85 -8.73 21.06
N SER A 747 -42.27 -9.30 19.93
CA SER A 747 -43.58 -9.00 19.37
C SER A 747 -44.64 -9.40 20.40
N GLN A 748 -45.60 -8.51 20.63
CA GLN A 748 -46.80 -8.83 21.42
C GLN A 748 -47.64 -9.89 20.74
#